data_AF-A0A820U185-F1
#
_entry.id   AF-A0A820U185-F1
#
_cell.length_a   1.000
_cell.length_b   1.000
_cell.length_c   1.000
_cell.angle_alpha   90.00
_cell.angle_beta   90.00
_cell.angle_gamma   90.00
#
_symmetry.space_group_name_H-M   'P 1'
#
loop_
_entity.id
_entity.type
_entity.pdbx_description
1 polymer ?
#
loop_
_entity_poly.entity_id
_entity_poly.type
_entity_poly.pdbx_seq_one_letter_code
_entity_poly.pdbx_strand_id
1 'polypeptide(L)'
;MWSRHVTESRKTLDTQETYKSFGPLVIDFSKIQSKIGVKYDNWHQDLLRKFGQIIQTVANDFYTNISEYRTNLETKSIDSGNLDDSVQLIDTIDTVRQTQIEDEIKMKQLLEAQRLLERQRYSFPDNWTSMDTIQNSWTSMNDILKRKEQVVETKLDKIQEKVRVEVQTIDTKTKEILEDWATKKPIGGDLKPRDAIRQLALYEAKLNEQLEKRTNLNKAKQSVKMQEPGQVDHFEKRLRADLAELDEIRNVWKSLENVCNRLEELRDIQWITVQPKKLKANIEELLSLMTAMVPSVKNYHSYHAVKSNIENYLKMIPFINELKSEALKERHWKDMIKVLDLTTIWNNMSDLTLRDIWDQADNLKKNENLLRDIMVNAQGEKALEEFLKQISEQWKVYQLELIDYQKKCKVIKSWDDLFTKAKENLSNILSMKLSPYFKSFEAETLSWDDKLNRIINIFDIWIDVQRRWVYLEGIFTSSTDIAQLLPNESQKFQSVANEFVGLLKKVEKSPLVIDVIAIPNVQKLLERLAESLTKIQKALGEYLERQRAAFPRFYFIGDEDLLEMIGNSNNLLRLQKHFKKMFAGVHALIINENDQTLIDGIQSKEGEEVKFFNPISIKQYPNINDWLTRVEKEISLTLAKLLAQSIPQLLTIQRNLTDKQAFIDWLDQYQ
;
A
#
# COMPACT_ATOMS: atom_id res chain seq x y z
N MET A 1 89.48 -1.47 -48.67
CA MET A 1 90.57 -1.65 -47.68
C MET A 1 90.80 -3.12 -47.31
N TRP A 2 89.76 -3.87 -46.91
CA TRP A 2 89.87 -5.27 -46.46
C TRP A 2 90.52 -6.25 -47.46
N SER A 3 90.08 -6.27 -48.73
CA SER A 3 90.68 -7.15 -49.77
C SER A 3 92.19 -6.95 -49.95
N ARG A 4 92.70 -5.75 -49.66
CA ARG A 4 94.13 -5.43 -49.75
C ARG A 4 94.91 -6.06 -48.59
N HIS A 5 94.38 -5.99 -47.36
CA HIS A 5 94.97 -6.63 -46.18
C HIS A 5 94.97 -8.16 -46.28
N VAL A 6 93.89 -8.76 -46.77
CA VAL A 6 93.83 -10.22 -47.02
C VAL A 6 94.95 -10.63 -47.97
N THR A 7 95.11 -9.91 -49.09
CA THR A 7 96.16 -10.20 -50.08
C THR A 7 97.57 -10.02 -49.50
N GLU A 8 97.80 -9.03 -48.63
CA GLU A 8 99.08 -8.82 -47.95
C GLU A 8 99.39 -9.90 -46.90
N SER A 9 98.41 -10.31 -46.09
CA SER A 9 98.59 -11.39 -45.11
C SER A 9 98.83 -12.76 -45.77
N ARG A 10 98.29 -13.00 -46.96
CA ARG A 10 98.59 -14.23 -47.73
C ARG A 10 100.03 -14.26 -48.22
N LYS A 11 100.58 -13.12 -48.67
CA LYS A 11 102.00 -13.02 -49.07
C LYS A 11 102.98 -13.36 -47.94
N THR A 12 102.62 -13.09 -46.68
CA THR A 12 103.46 -13.48 -45.54
C THR A 12 103.40 -14.97 -45.20
N LEU A 13 102.40 -15.71 -45.69
CA LEU A 13 102.24 -17.16 -45.48
C LEU A 13 102.82 -17.98 -46.63
N ASP A 14 102.90 -17.42 -47.84
CA ASP A 14 103.46 -18.03 -49.05
C ASP A 14 105.00 -17.88 -49.15
N THR A 15 105.74 -18.00 -48.03
CA THR A 15 107.21 -18.08 -48.04
C THR A 15 107.67 -19.48 -48.45
N GLN A 16 108.60 -19.61 -49.41
CA GLN A 16 109.06 -20.91 -49.93
C GLN A 16 109.94 -21.72 -48.95
N GLU A 17 110.49 -21.07 -47.92
CA GLU A 17 111.35 -21.71 -46.93
C GLU A 17 110.52 -22.52 -45.93
N THR A 18 110.72 -23.84 -45.89
CA THR A 18 109.97 -24.77 -45.02
C THR A 18 110.75 -25.19 -43.77
N TYR A 19 112.03 -24.81 -43.68
CA TYR A 19 112.90 -25.09 -42.54
C TYR A 19 113.87 -23.93 -42.32
N LYS A 20 114.36 -23.77 -41.08
CA LYS A 20 115.43 -22.82 -40.76
C LYS A 20 116.46 -23.48 -39.84
N SER A 21 117.72 -23.38 -40.22
CA SER A 21 118.85 -23.96 -39.48
C SER A 21 119.44 -22.95 -38.50
N PHE A 22 119.62 -23.38 -37.25
CA PHE A 22 120.34 -22.65 -36.21
C PHE A 22 121.52 -23.52 -35.75
N GLY A 23 122.67 -23.35 -36.40
CA GLY A 23 123.84 -24.20 -36.16
C GLY A 23 123.51 -25.68 -36.44
N PRO A 24 123.70 -26.61 -35.47
CA PRO A 24 123.42 -28.03 -35.68
C PRO A 24 121.92 -28.41 -35.58
N LEU A 25 121.02 -27.49 -35.23
CA LEU A 25 119.58 -27.72 -35.11
C LEU A 25 118.83 -27.22 -36.34
N VAL A 26 118.07 -28.11 -37.00
CA VAL A 26 117.16 -27.76 -38.10
C VAL A 26 115.74 -27.78 -37.58
N ILE A 27 115.06 -26.62 -37.60
CA ILE A 27 113.64 -26.54 -37.27
C ILE A 27 112.86 -26.56 -38.58
N ASP A 28 112.23 -27.69 -38.88
CA ASP A 28 111.27 -27.85 -39.97
C ASP A 28 109.89 -27.38 -39.49
N PHE A 29 109.40 -26.28 -40.07
CA PHE A 29 108.09 -25.71 -39.78
C PHE A 29 107.10 -25.91 -40.92
N SER A 30 107.39 -26.77 -41.90
CA SER A 30 106.46 -27.15 -42.99
C SER A 30 105.06 -27.54 -42.48
N LYS A 31 105.01 -28.34 -41.40
CA LYS A 31 103.76 -28.76 -40.75
C LYS A 31 103.00 -27.60 -40.09
N ILE A 32 103.72 -26.59 -39.59
CA ILE A 32 103.12 -25.40 -38.97
C ILE A 32 102.60 -24.48 -40.07
N GLN A 33 103.39 -24.23 -41.12
CA GLN A 33 103.00 -23.41 -42.26
C GLN A 33 101.76 -23.98 -42.97
N SER A 34 101.72 -25.30 -43.21
CA SER A 34 100.54 -25.98 -43.76
C SER A 34 99.32 -25.83 -42.85
N LYS A 35 99.45 -26.02 -41.53
CA LYS A 35 98.34 -25.82 -40.57
C LYS A 35 97.86 -24.36 -40.52
N ILE A 36 98.76 -23.38 -40.61
CA ILE A 36 98.39 -21.96 -40.63
C ILE A 36 97.72 -21.60 -41.95
N GLY A 37 98.22 -22.10 -43.09
CA GLY A 37 97.59 -21.95 -44.39
C GLY A 37 96.17 -22.48 -44.41
N VAL A 38 95.95 -23.70 -43.90
CA VAL A 38 94.60 -24.28 -43.75
C VAL A 38 93.71 -23.44 -42.82
N LYS A 39 94.24 -22.93 -41.69
CA LYS A 39 93.46 -22.04 -40.81
C LYS A 39 93.12 -20.70 -41.47
N TYR A 40 94.04 -20.13 -42.22
CA TYR A 40 93.84 -18.89 -42.96
C TYR A 40 92.81 -19.08 -44.07
N ASP A 41 92.92 -20.14 -44.88
CA ASP A 41 91.95 -20.45 -45.93
C ASP A 41 90.56 -20.73 -45.34
N ASN A 42 90.48 -21.47 -44.22
CA ASN A 42 89.21 -21.66 -43.50
C ASN A 42 88.62 -20.34 -43.00
N TRP A 43 89.43 -19.47 -42.40
CA TRP A 43 88.97 -18.16 -41.91
C TRP A 43 88.53 -17.24 -43.06
N HIS A 44 89.29 -17.22 -44.17
CA HIS A 44 88.96 -16.46 -45.37
C HIS A 44 87.66 -16.96 -46.01
N GLN A 45 87.48 -18.28 -46.12
CA GLN A 45 86.24 -18.89 -46.61
C GLN A 45 85.04 -18.60 -45.69
N ASP A 46 85.21 -18.71 -44.36
CA ASP A 46 84.15 -18.38 -43.40
C ASP A 46 83.74 -16.90 -43.47
N LEU A 47 84.72 -16.00 -43.65
CA LEU A 47 84.46 -14.57 -43.77
C LEU A 47 83.78 -14.25 -45.11
N LEU A 48 84.24 -14.83 -46.22
CA LEU A 48 83.57 -14.72 -47.53
C LEU A 48 82.14 -15.25 -47.47
N ARG A 49 81.90 -16.37 -46.79
CA ARG A 49 80.55 -16.92 -46.58
C ARG A 49 79.67 -15.96 -45.80
N LYS A 50 80.15 -15.39 -44.69
CA LYS A 50 79.39 -14.40 -43.89
C LYS A 50 79.12 -13.13 -44.70
N PHE A 51 80.11 -12.63 -45.43
CA PHE A 51 79.93 -11.46 -46.29
C PHE A 51 78.91 -11.74 -47.40
N GLY A 52 79.01 -12.89 -48.08
CA GLY A 52 78.03 -13.34 -49.06
C GLY A 52 76.61 -13.45 -48.50
N GLN A 53 76.44 -13.99 -47.28
CA GLN A 53 75.15 -14.04 -46.61
C GLN A 53 74.55 -12.66 -46.36
N ILE A 54 75.34 -11.70 -45.88
CA ILE A 54 74.87 -10.32 -45.65
C ILE A 54 74.43 -9.68 -46.96
N ILE A 55 75.24 -9.81 -48.02
CA ILE A 55 74.90 -9.26 -49.34
C ILE A 55 73.62 -9.90 -49.89
N GLN A 56 73.44 -11.22 -49.74
CA GLN A 56 72.23 -11.92 -50.17
C GLN A 56 70.98 -11.41 -49.43
N THR A 57 71.04 -11.23 -48.11
CA THR A 57 69.91 -10.69 -47.34
C THR A 57 69.56 -9.27 -47.81
N VAL A 58 70.55 -8.38 -47.89
CA VAL A 58 70.32 -6.99 -48.33
C VAL A 58 69.79 -6.94 -49.77
N ALA A 59 70.30 -7.79 -50.66
CA ALA A 59 69.83 -7.89 -52.04
C ALA A 59 68.36 -8.36 -52.12
N ASN A 60 67.96 -9.33 -51.30
CA ASN A 60 66.59 -9.84 -51.26
C ASN A 60 65.60 -8.82 -50.69
N ASP A 61 65.95 -8.14 -49.61
CA ASP A 61 65.11 -7.10 -49.02
C ASP A 61 64.92 -5.95 -50.00
N PHE A 62 66.01 -5.54 -50.66
CA PHE A 62 65.98 -4.51 -51.69
C PHE A 62 65.12 -4.91 -52.90
N TYR A 63 65.26 -6.16 -53.37
CA TYR A 63 64.45 -6.69 -54.46
C TYR A 63 62.96 -6.75 -54.12
N THR A 64 62.62 -7.13 -52.89
CA THR A 64 61.23 -7.20 -52.41
C THR A 64 60.59 -5.82 -52.41
N ASN A 65 61.28 -4.81 -51.85
CA ASN A 65 60.79 -3.43 -51.84
C ASN A 65 60.59 -2.87 -53.27
N ILE A 66 61.55 -3.12 -54.17
CA ILE A 66 61.43 -2.72 -55.58
C ILE A 66 60.23 -3.41 -56.24
N SER A 67 60.03 -4.70 -55.98
CA SER A 67 58.93 -5.46 -56.54
C SER A 67 57.57 -4.95 -56.03
N GLU A 68 57.48 -4.55 -54.77
CA GLU A 68 56.28 -3.94 -54.20
C GLU A 68 55.99 -2.57 -54.83
N TYR A 69 56.98 -1.69 -54.91
CA TYR A 69 56.84 -0.39 -55.58
C TYR A 69 56.41 -0.55 -57.04
N ARG A 70 57.04 -1.48 -57.76
CA ARG A 70 56.68 -1.80 -59.14
C ARG A 70 55.24 -2.30 -59.25
N THR A 71 54.84 -3.26 -58.42
CA THR A 71 53.48 -3.82 -58.43
C THR A 71 52.43 -2.73 -58.16
N ASN A 72 52.69 -1.84 -57.19
CA ASN A 72 51.81 -0.73 -56.87
C ASN A 72 51.71 0.30 -58.01
N LEU A 73 52.81 0.57 -58.73
CA LEU A 73 52.81 1.46 -59.90
C LEU A 73 52.15 0.83 -61.13
N GLU A 74 52.24 -0.49 -61.30
CA GLU A 74 51.65 -1.23 -62.42
C GLU A 74 50.13 -1.40 -62.27
N THR A 75 49.68 -1.81 -61.07
CA THR A 75 48.27 -2.11 -60.78
C THR A 75 47.39 -0.88 -60.79
N LYS A 76 47.90 0.28 -60.35
CA LYS A 76 47.12 1.52 -60.25
C LYS A 76 47.12 2.27 -61.59
N SER A 77 45.93 2.62 -62.08
CA SER A 77 45.74 3.35 -63.35
C SER A 77 44.86 4.58 -63.17
N ILE A 78 45.20 5.66 -63.86
CA ILE A 78 44.42 6.91 -63.90
C ILE A 78 43.14 6.74 -64.75
N ASP A 79 43.09 5.71 -65.60
CA ASP A 79 41.98 5.47 -66.52
C ASP A 79 40.82 4.68 -65.90
N SER A 80 40.92 4.23 -64.64
CA SER A 80 39.82 3.54 -63.92
C SER A 80 38.62 4.46 -63.62
N GLY A 81 38.79 5.78 -63.78
CA GLY A 81 37.76 6.78 -63.49
C GLY A 81 37.57 7.07 -61.99
N ASN A 82 38.12 6.24 -61.11
CA ASN A 82 38.09 6.40 -59.66
C ASN A 82 39.11 7.45 -59.19
N LEU A 83 38.66 8.41 -58.38
CA LEU A 83 39.50 9.45 -57.81
C LEU A 83 40.50 8.88 -56.80
N ASP A 84 40.10 7.85 -56.04
CA ASP A 84 40.94 7.23 -55.01
C ASP A 84 42.17 6.53 -55.61
N ASP A 85 41.99 5.76 -56.70
CA ASP A 85 43.11 5.12 -57.42
C ASP A 85 44.13 6.15 -57.94
N SER A 86 43.63 7.31 -58.39
CA SER A 86 44.46 8.40 -58.90
C SER A 86 45.27 9.07 -57.79
N VAL A 87 44.66 9.28 -56.62
CA VAL A 87 45.31 9.84 -55.42
C VAL A 87 46.36 8.88 -54.86
N GLN A 88 46.01 7.60 -54.73
CA GLN A 88 46.93 6.57 -54.25
C GLN A 88 48.12 6.35 -55.19
N LEU A 89 47.94 6.52 -56.51
CA LEU A 89 49.04 6.47 -57.48
C LEU A 89 50.00 7.63 -57.26
N ILE A 90 49.49 8.85 -57.04
CA ILE A 90 50.32 10.04 -56.77
C ILE A 90 51.12 9.86 -55.48
N ASP A 91 50.49 9.34 -54.42
CA ASP A 91 51.15 9.04 -53.14
C ASP A 91 52.26 7.97 -53.28
N THR A 92 52.00 6.94 -54.10
CA THR A 92 53.00 5.90 -54.42
C THR A 92 54.19 6.50 -55.19
N ILE A 93 53.94 7.40 -56.15
CA ILE A 93 54.98 8.10 -56.92
C ILE A 93 55.84 8.99 -55.99
N ASP A 94 55.20 9.78 -55.13
CA ASP A 94 55.90 10.66 -54.19
C ASP A 94 56.73 9.84 -53.17
N THR A 95 56.21 8.70 -52.71
CA THR A 95 56.95 7.78 -51.81
C THR A 95 58.21 7.22 -52.48
N VAL A 96 58.07 6.69 -53.71
CA VAL A 96 59.21 6.14 -54.48
C VAL A 96 60.23 7.24 -54.79
N ARG A 97 59.78 8.48 -55.03
CA ARG A 97 60.66 9.63 -55.23
C ARG A 97 61.50 9.99 -54.01
N GLN A 98 60.92 9.91 -52.81
CA GLN A 98 61.64 10.22 -51.58
C GLN A 98 62.76 9.21 -51.29
N THR A 99 62.56 7.94 -51.61
CA THR A 99 63.58 6.88 -51.39
C THR A 99 64.54 6.69 -52.57
N GLN A 100 64.24 7.26 -53.75
CA GLN A 100 64.97 7.03 -55.00
C GLN A 100 66.48 7.22 -54.89
N ILE A 101 66.93 8.28 -54.22
CA ILE A 101 68.37 8.59 -54.07
C ILE A 101 69.06 7.54 -53.19
N GLU A 102 68.43 7.18 -52.06
CA GLU A 102 68.97 6.17 -51.15
C GLU A 102 69.03 4.79 -51.83
N ASP A 103 68.00 4.45 -52.59
CA ASP A 103 67.90 3.19 -53.30
C ASP A 103 68.90 3.11 -54.48
N GLU A 104 69.19 4.22 -55.16
CA GLU A 104 70.26 4.30 -56.17
C GLU A 104 71.64 4.04 -55.55
N ILE A 105 71.90 4.59 -54.36
CA ILE A 105 73.16 4.36 -53.62
C ILE A 105 73.27 2.88 -53.23
N LYS A 106 72.20 2.28 -52.68
CA LYS A 106 72.18 0.86 -52.31
C LYS A 106 72.44 -0.03 -53.52
N MET A 107 71.84 0.26 -54.68
CA MET A 107 72.07 -0.50 -55.91
C MET A 107 73.54 -0.48 -56.33
N LYS A 108 74.21 0.67 -56.27
CA LYS A 108 75.65 0.79 -56.58
C LYS A 108 76.52 -0.02 -55.61
N GLN A 109 76.21 0.03 -54.32
CA GLN A 109 76.93 -0.73 -53.29
C GLN A 109 76.79 -2.25 -53.48
N LEU A 110 75.60 -2.73 -53.84
CA LEU A 110 75.36 -4.16 -54.11
C LEU A 110 76.16 -4.64 -55.34
N LEU A 111 76.23 -3.85 -56.41
CA LEU A 111 77.04 -4.17 -57.60
C LEU A 111 78.55 -4.25 -57.29
N GLU A 112 79.06 -3.32 -56.47
CA GLU A 112 80.46 -3.36 -56.03
C GLU A 112 80.75 -4.58 -55.15
N ALA A 113 79.82 -4.93 -54.25
CA ALA A 113 79.95 -6.10 -53.39
C ALA A 113 79.93 -7.41 -54.18
N GLN A 114 79.10 -7.53 -55.21
CA GLN A 114 79.09 -8.69 -56.11
C GLN A 114 80.42 -8.82 -56.86
N ARG A 115 80.93 -7.74 -57.46
CA ARG A 115 82.24 -7.75 -58.14
C ARG A 115 83.37 -8.20 -57.22
N LEU A 116 83.30 -7.84 -55.93
CA LEU A 116 84.24 -8.29 -54.92
C LEU A 116 84.16 -9.80 -54.70
N LEU A 117 82.94 -10.36 -54.58
CA LEU A 117 82.70 -11.80 -54.41
C LEU A 117 83.19 -12.61 -55.62
N GLU A 118 82.90 -12.13 -56.83
CA GLU A 118 83.36 -12.74 -58.09
C GLU A 118 84.91 -12.76 -58.18
N ARG A 119 85.56 -11.63 -57.86
CA ARG A 119 87.02 -11.53 -57.84
C ARG A 119 87.66 -12.49 -56.83
N GLN A 120 86.99 -12.76 -55.72
CA GLN A 120 87.45 -13.70 -54.70
C GLN A 120 87.06 -15.16 -54.97
N ARG A 121 86.48 -15.46 -56.15
CA ARG A 121 86.02 -16.80 -56.57
C ARG A 121 85.05 -17.42 -55.55
N TYR A 122 84.16 -16.61 -54.99
CA TYR A 122 83.11 -17.09 -54.10
C TYR A 122 82.16 -18.05 -54.83
N SER A 123 81.77 -19.14 -54.16
CA SER A 123 80.77 -20.07 -54.68
C SER A 123 79.37 -19.56 -54.34
N PHE A 124 78.65 -19.08 -55.34
CA PHE A 124 77.28 -18.60 -55.18
C PHE A 124 76.31 -19.78 -54.93
N PRO A 125 75.44 -19.71 -53.90
CA PRO A 125 74.37 -20.68 -53.68
C PRO A 125 73.33 -20.69 -54.81
N ASP A 126 72.59 -21.80 -54.97
CA ASP A 126 71.53 -21.93 -55.99
C ASP A 126 70.36 -20.94 -55.81
N ASN A 127 70.13 -20.46 -54.58
CA ASN A 127 69.12 -19.45 -54.25
C ASN A 127 69.66 -18.02 -54.30
N TRP A 128 70.82 -17.79 -54.91
CA TRP A 128 71.41 -16.46 -55.06
C TRP A 128 70.57 -15.62 -56.02
N THR A 129 70.17 -14.45 -55.58
CA THR A 129 69.35 -13.57 -56.43
C THR A 129 70.30 -12.91 -57.41
N SER A 130 70.14 -13.22 -58.70
CA SER A 130 71.01 -12.63 -59.72
C SER A 130 70.86 -11.11 -59.69
N MET A 131 72.00 -10.43 -59.59
CA MET A 131 72.02 -8.96 -59.60
C MET A 131 71.51 -8.40 -60.93
N ASP A 132 71.57 -9.17 -62.01
CA ASP A 132 70.93 -8.82 -63.28
C ASP A 132 69.41 -8.74 -63.12
N THR A 133 68.80 -9.65 -62.35
CA THR A 133 67.35 -9.64 -62.06
C THR A 133 66.96 -8.43 -61.23
N ILE A 134 67.76 -8.09 -60.21
CA ILE A 134 67.54 -6.90 -59.37
C ILE A 134 67.70 -5.62 -60.20
N GLN A 135 68.75 -5.54 -61.02
CA GLN A 135 69.01 -4.41 -61.90
C GLN A 135 67.89 -4.23 -62.92
N ASN A 136 67.40 -5.33 -63.52
CA ASN A 136 66.29 -5.29 -64.46
C ASN A 136 64.97 -4.86 -63.80
N SER A 137 64.72 -5.29 -62.55
CA SER A 137 63.54 -4.85 -61.81
C SER A 137 63.63 -3.37 -61.43
N TRP A 138 64.81 -2.90 -61.03
CA TRP A 138 65.09 -1.49 -60.73
C TRP A 138 64.94 -0.59 -61.96
N THR A 139 65.48 -0.98 -63.12
CA THR A 139 65.32 -0.22 -64.37
C THR A 139 63.87 -0.22 -64.83
N SER A 140 63.21 -1.38 -64.80
CA SER A 140 61.78 -1.49 -65.15
C SER A 140 60.91 -0.61 -64.25
N MET A 141 61.15 -0.60 -62.93
CA MET A 141 60.42 0.25 -61.99
C MET A 141 60.64 1.74 -62.30
N ASN A 142 61.88 2.18 -62.53
CA ASN A 142 62.17 3.57 -62.88
C ASN A 142 61.55 3.99 -64.22
N ASP A 143 61.53 3.10 -65.21
CA ASP A 143 60.85 3.35 -66.48
C ASP A 143 59.33 3.48 -66.29
N ILE A 144 58.73 2.62 -65.47
CA ILE A 144 57.30 2.70 -65.13
C ILE A 144 57.01 3.98 -64.36
N LEU A 145 57.82 4.33 -63.35
CA LEU A 145 57.72 5.56 -62.58
C LEU A 145 57.72 6.78 -63.50
N LYS A 146 58.71 6.89 -64.40
CA LYS A 146 58.83 8.00 -65.34
C LYS A 146 57.63 8.10 -66.29
N ARG A 147 57.13 6.97 -66.81
CA ARG A 147 55.91 6.94 -67.64
C ARG A 147 54.69 7.40 -66.84
N LYS A 148 54.51 6.90 -65.63
CA LYS A 148 53.35 7.24 -64.77
C LYS A 148 53.40 8.70 -64.33
N GLU A 149 54.58 9.25 -64.04
CA GLU A 149 54.79 10.68 -63.77
C GLU A 149 54.35 11.56 -64.92
N GLN A 150 54.74 11.22 -66.16
CA GLN A 150 54.28 11.97 -67.34
C GLN A 150 52.77 11.92 -67.51
N VAL A 151 52.14 10.78 -67.22
CA VAL A 151 50.68 10.65 -67.28
C VAL A 151 50.01 11.45 -66.15
N VAL A 152 50.58 11.49 -64.94
CA VAL A 152 50.10 12.34 -63.84
C VAL A 152 50.25 13.81 -64.21
N GLU A 153 51.41 14.27 -64.68
CA GLU A 153 51.64 15.67 -65.07
C GLU A 153 50.66 16.15 -66.15
N THR A 154 50.41 15.32 -67.18
CA THR A 154 49.48 15.68 -68.26
C THR A 154 48.00 15.66 -67.84
N LYS A 155 47.65 14.92 -66.78
CA LYS A 155 46.27 14.78 -66.29
C LYS A 155 46.03 15.50 -64.95
N LEU A 156 47.04 16.14 -64.36
CA LEU A 156 46.99 16.73 -63.02
C LEU A 156 45.85 17.75 -62.91
N ASP A 157 45.73 18.66 -63.88
CA ASP A 157 44.66 19.67 -63.90
C ASP A 157 43.27 19.06 -63.91
N LYS A 158 43.07 17.94 -64.64
CA LYS A 158 41.79 17.22 -64.68
C LYS A 158 41.50 16.51 -63.35
N ILE A 159 42.52 15.99 -62.67
CA ILE A 159 42.39 15.38 -61.35
C ILE A 159 42.08 16.47 -60.31
N GLN A 160 42.77 17.61 -60.37
CA GLN A 160 42.51 18.78 -59.51
C GLN A 160 41.08 19.31 -59.67
N GLU A 161 40.57 19.40 -60.90
CA GLU A 161 39.19 19.82 -61.14
C GLU A 161 38.17 18.80 -60.61
N LYS A 162 38.43 17.49 -60.78
CA LYS A 162 37.59 16.45 -60.16
C LYS A 162 37.58 16.52 -58.64
N VAL A 163 38.74 16.73 -58.01
CA VAL A 163 38.82 16.97 -56.56
C VAL A 163 37.99 18.20 -56.19
N ARG A 164 38.07 19.30 -56.94
CA ARG A 164 37.32 20.54 -56.66
C ARG A 164 35.80 20.34 -56.72
N VAL A 165 35.29 19.58 -57.69
CA VAL A 165 33.86 19.23 -57.79
C VAL A 165 33.43 18.35 -56.62
N GLU A 166 34.26 17.38 -56.22
CA GLU A 166 33.99 16.52 -55.07
C GLU A 166 33.98 17.33 -53.76
N VAL A 167 34.88 18.32 -53.60
CA VAL A 167 34.87 19.26 -52.47
C VAL A 167 33.55 19.99 -52.37
N GLN A 168 33.06 20.57 -53.47
CA GLN A 168 31.78 21.31 -53.47
C GLN A 168 30.60 20.40 -53.10
N THR A 169 30.61 19.16 -53.61
CA THR A 169 29.56 18.17 -53.35
C THR A 169 29.55 17.75 -51.88
N ILE A 170 30.71 17.43 -51.31
CA ILE A 170 30.84 17.06 -49.89
C ILE A 170 30.51 18.26 -48.99
N ASP A 171 30.94 19.48 -49.33
CA ASP A 171 30.62 20.68 -48.55
C ASP A 171 29.11 20.98 -48.53
N THR A 172 28.42 20.81 -49.66
CA THR A 172 26.97 21.02 -49.74
C THR A 172 26.23 20.01 -48.88
N LYS A 173 26.56 18.71 -49.02
CA LYS A 173 25.99 17.64 -48.18
C LYS A 173 26.31 17.81 -46.70
N THR A 174 27.54 18.26 -46.39
CA THR A 174 27.95 18.54 -45.00
C THR A 174 27.07 19.65 -44.41
N LYS A 175 26.83 20.75 -45.14
CA LYS A 175 25.94 21.83 -44.67
C LYS A 175 24.51 21.34 -44.43
N GLU A 176 23.94 20.59 -45.37
CA GLU A 176 22.58 20.03 -45.24
C GLU A 176 22.45 19.15 -43.99
N ILE A 177 23.42 18.27 -43.73
CA ILE A 177 23.41 17.38 -42.57
C ILE A 177 23.58 18.17 -41.27
N LEU A 178 24.42 19.22 -41.26
CA LEU A 178 24.62 20.09 -40.11
C LEU A 178 23.37 20.92 -39.78
N GLU A 179 22.65 21.42 -40.79
CA GLU A 179 21.38 22.13 -40.63
C GLU A 179 20.25 21.20 -40.15
N ASP A 180 20.18 19.98 -40.71
CA ASP A 180 19.23 18.96 -40.28
C ASP A 180 19.50 18.52 -38.83
N TRP A 181 20.78 18.34 -38.46
CA TRP A 181 21.18 18.10 -37.08
C TRP A 181 20.75 19.28 -36.20
N ALA A 182 21.08 20.53 -36.55
CA ALA A 182 20.74 21.71 -35.74
C ALA A 182 19.24 21.86 -35.45
N THR A 183 18.37 21.48 -36.39
CA THR A 183 16.91 21.65 -36.29
C THR A 183 16.19 20.46 -35.69
N LYS A 184 16.68 19.23 -35.91
CA LYS A 184 15.99 17.98 -35.53
C LYS A 184 16.68 17.20 -34.43
N LYS A 185 17.56 17.82 -33.64
CA LYS A 185 18.18 17.15 -32.48
C LYS A 185 17.10 16.57 -31.57
N PRO A 186 17.19 15.30 -31.16
CA PRO A 186 16.22 14.66 -30.28
C PRO A 186 16.43 15.12 -28.83
N ILE A 187 16.10 16.39 -28.59
CA ILE A 187 16.20 17.08 -27.30
C ILE A 187 14.82 17.27 -26.66
N GLY A 188 13.75 17.07 -27.44
CA GLY A 188 12.37 17.19 -27.01
C GLY A 188 12.01 16.18 -25.91
N GLY A 189 11.30 16.67 -24.89
CA GLY A 189 10.87 15.88 -23.73
C GLY A 189 9.79 14.83 -24.01
N ASP A 190 9.11 14.94 -25.16
CA ASP A 190 8.00 14.05 -25.54
C ASP A 190 8.47 12.74 -26.21
N LEU A 191 9.78 12.63 -26.48
CA LEU A 191 10.37 11.45 -27.11
C LEU A 191 10.66 10.36 -26.07
N LYS A 192 10.31 9.11 -26.41
CA LYS A 192 10.71 7.96 -25.59
C LYS A 192 12.24 7.77 -25.71
N PRO A 193 12.94 7.41 -24.63
CA PRO A 193 14.39 7.18 -24.66
C PRO A 193 14.82 6.22 -25.77
N ARG A 194 14.05 5.15 -26.01
CA ARG A 194 14.33 4.18 -27.08
C ARG A 194 14.26 4.79 -28.48
N ASP A 195 13.29 5.66 -28.74
CA ASP A 195 13.11 6.32 -30.03
C ASP A 195 14.19 7.40 -30.24
N ALA A 196 14.51 8.16 -29.18
CA ALA A 196 15.59 9.14 -29.20
C ALA A 196 16.96 8.48 -29.45
N ILE A 197 17.28 7.38 -28.76
CA ILE A 197 18.53 6.62 -28.96
C ILE A 197 18.60 6.06 -30.39
N ARG A 198 17.48 5.57 -30.93
CA ARG A 198 17.42 5.09 -32.33
C ARG A 198 17.67 6.23 -33.32
N GLN A 199 17.07 7.40 -33.12
CA GLN A 199 17.31 8.58 -33.96
C GLN A 199 18.78 9.03 -33.89
N LEU A 200 19.38 9.05 -32.69
CA LEU A 200 20.80 9.36 -32.50
C LEU A 200 21.73 8.39 -33.24
N ALA A 201 21.42 7.09 -33.24
CA ALA A 201 22.21 6.10 -33.98
C ALA A 201 22.15 6.33 -35.51
N LEU A 202 21.00 6.74 -36.04
CA LEU A 202 20.87 7.09 -37.47
C LEU A 202 21.69 8.34 -37.83
N TYR A 203 21.72 9.35 -36.95
CA TYR A 203 22.52 10.56 -37.15
C TYR A 203 24.03 10.29 -36.99
N GLU A 204 24.43 9.45 -36.04
CA GLU A 204 25.83 9.04 -35.87
C GLU A 204 26.36 8.35 -37.13
N ALA A 205 25.59 7.41 -37.71
CA ALA A 205 25.97 6.75 -38.95
C ALA A 205 26.17 7.76 -40.10
N LYS A 206 25.23 8.70 -40.27
CA LYS A 206 25.33 9.76 -41.28
C LYS A 206 26.54 10.66 -41.07
N LEU A 207 26.79 11.10 -39.83
CA LEU A 207 27.92 11.99 -39.50
C LEU A 207 29.27 11.29 -39.68
N ASN A 208 29.38 10.02 -39.28
CA ASN A 208 30.60 9.22 -39.46
C ASN A 208 30.89 8.96 -40.94
N GLU A 209 29.88 8.62 -41.75
CA GLU A 209 30.04 8.43 -43.19
C GLU A 209 30.54 9.71 -43.88
N GLN A 210 30.01 10.88 -43.49
CA GLN A 210 30.50 12.16 -44.04
C GLN A 210 31.90 12.51 -43.53
N LEU A 211 32.21 12.23 -42.26
CA LEU A 211 33.53 12.45 -41.71
C LEU A 211 34.57 11.59 -42.46
N GLU A 212 34.28 10.32 -42.72
CA GLU A 212 35.16 9.43 -43.48
C GLU A 212 35.41 9.96 -44.89
N LYS A 213 34.33 10.28 -45.63
CA LYS A 213 34.41 10.90 -46.97
C LYS A 213 35.28 12.16 -46.97
N ARG A 214 35.14 12.98 -45.93
CA ARG A 214 35.89 14.23 -45.78
C ARG A 214 37.36 14.01 -45.42
N THR A 215 37.67 13.04 -44.57
CA THR A 215 39.07 12.66 -44.28
C THR A 215 39.78 12.11 -45.51
N ASN A 216 39.08 11.30 -46.33
CA ASN A 216 39.61 10.81 -47.60
C ASN A 216 39.80 11.94 -48.61
N LEU A 217 38.88 12.90 -48.66
CA LEU A 217 39.01 14.11 -49.48
C LEU A 217 40.20 14.99 -49.04
N ASN A 218 40.44 15.16 -47.73
CA ASN A 218 41.57 15.92 -47.23
C ASN A 218 42.91 15.24 -47.56
N LYS A 219 42.99 13.91 -47.49
CA LYS A 219 44.14 13.15 -48.01
C LYS A 219 44.34 13.37 -49.51
N ALA A 220 43.25 13.32 -50.30
CA ALA A 220 43.30 13.60 -51.73
C ALA A 220 43.80 15.01 -52.06
N LYS A 221 43.34 16.03 -51.34
CA LYS A 221 43.84 17.42 -51.50
C LYS A 221 45.33 17.53 -51.20
N GLN A 222 45.81 16.82 -50.18
CA GLN A 222 47.23 16.80 -49.81
C GLN A 222 48.07 16.14 -50.90
N SER A 223 47.69 14.96 -51.40
CA SER A 223 48.44 14.25 -52.44
C SER A 223 48.49 15.01 -53.77
N VAL A 224 47.40 15.71 -54.14
CA VAL A 224 47.33 16.48 -55.39
C VAL A 224 47.94 17.89 -55.24
N LYS A 225 48.59 18.18 -54.09
CA LYS A 225 49.29 19.45 -53.80
C LYS A 225 48.37 20.68 -53.90
N MET A 226 47.09 20.50 -53.60
CA MET A 226 46.07 21.57 -53.63
C MET A 226 45.93 22.31 -52.29
N GLN A 227 46.68 21.91 -51.26
CA GLN A 227 46.54 22.43 -49.90
C GLN A 227 47.89 22.88 -49.35
N GLU A 228 47.94 24.07 -48.75
CA GLU A 228 49.11 24.54 -48.01
C GLU A 228 49.24 23.78 -46.68
N PRO A 229 50.46 23.44 -46.22
CA PRO A 229 50.66 22.75 -44.96
C PRO A 229 50.07 23.56 -43.78
N GLY A 230 49.07 23.01 -43.10
CA GLY A 230 48.51 23.59 -41.86
C GLY A 230 47.12 24.22 -41.95
N GLN A 231 46.44 24.21 -43.10
CA GLN A 231 45.02 24.63 -43.15
C GLN A 231 44.10 23.65 -42.41
N VAL A 232 43.34 24.17 -41.44
CA VAL A 232 42.37 23.40 -40.66
C VAL A 232 41.03 23.35 -41.41
N ASP A 233 40.52 22.15 -41.65
CA ASP A 233 39.17 21.97 -42.20
C ASP A 233 38.11 22.25 -41.12
N HIS A 234 37.49 23.43 -41.21
CA HIS A 234 36.49 23.90 -40.26
C HIS A 234 35.27 22.98 -40.14
N PHE A 235 34.86 22.35 -41.25
CA PHE A 235 33.74 21.42 -41.25
C PHE A 235 34.12 20.07 -40.65
N GLU A 236 35.34 19.57 -40.85
CA GLU A 236 35.83 18.36 -40.16
C GLU A 236 35.83 18.58 -38.64
N LYS A 237 36.33 19.75 -38.20
CA LYS A 237 36.30 20.15 -36.79
C LYS A 237 34.85 20.23 -36.27
N ARG A 238 33.92 20.76 -37.07
CA ARG A 238 32.51 20.88 -36.70
C ARG A 238 31.82 19.50 -36.60
N LEU A 239 32.02 18.62 -37.57
CA LEU A 239 31.50 17.26 -37.56
C LEU A 239 31.97 16.46 -36.33
N ARG A 240 33.26 16.59 -35.95
CA ARG A 240 33.78 15.97 -34.73
C ARG A 240 33.15 16.55 -33.46
N ALA A 241 32.90 17.87 -33.43
CA ALA A 241 32.23 18.50 -32.30
C ALA A 241 30.76 18.04 -32.19
N ASP A 242 30.03 17.93 -33.30
CA ASP A 242 28.64 17.45 -33.31
C ASP A 242 28.54 15.95 -32.97
N LEU A 243 29.53 15.12 -33.35
CA LEU A 243 29.63 13.72 -32.89
C LEU A 243 29.87 13.62 -31.38
N ALA A 244 30.72 14.47 -30.81
CA ALA A 244 30.92 14.53 -29.36
C ALA A 244 29.64 14.96 -28.63
N GLU A 245 28.94 15.98 -29.14
CA GLU A 245 27.65 16.41 -28.62
C GLU A 245 26.59 15.28 -28.71
N LEU A 246 26.57 14.53 -29.80
CA LEU A 246 25.68 13.38 -29.99
C LEU A 246 25.91 12.31 -28.92
N ASP A 247 27.17 11.98 -28.64
CA ASP A 247 27.54 11.04 -27.58
C ASP A 247 27.12 11.52 -26.20
N GLU A 248 27.23 12.82 -25.92
CA GLU A 248 26.71 13.40 -24.68
C GLU A 248 25.18 13.24 -24.58
N ILE A 249 24.43 13.60 -25.63
CA ILE A 249 22.96 13.47 -25.66
C ILE A 249 22.54 11.99 -25.53
N ARG A 250 23.28 11.07 -26.15
CA ARG A 250 23.06 9.63 -26.01
C ARG A 250 23.24 9.17 -24.57
N ASN A 251 24.29 9.62 -23.90
CA ASN A 251 24.56 9.29 -22.51
C ASN A 251 23.47 9.84 -21.57
N VAL A 252 22.90 11.01 -21.89
CA VAL A 252 21.72 11.57 -21.21
C VAL A 252 20.53 10.63 -21.34
N TRP A 253 20.15 10.24 -22.57
CA TRP A 253 19.00 9.36 -22.78
C TRP A 253 19.18 7.98 -22.17
N LYS A 254 20.38 7.41 -22.21
CA LYS A 254 20.72 6.16 -21.50
C LYS A 254 20.56 6.31 -19.99
N SER A 255 20.95 7.45 -19.42
CA SER A 255 20.79 7.71 -17.98
C SER A 255 19.32 7.88 -17.60
N LEU A 256 18.50 8.44 -18.48
CA LEU A 256 17.05 8.62 -18.29
C LEU A 256 16.23 7.34 -18.55
N GLU A 257 16.77 6.36 -19.27
CA GLU A 257 16.05 5.14 -19.70
C GLU A 257 15.44 4.39 -18.52
N ASN A 258 16.22 4.12 -17.47
CA ASN A 258 15.72 3.43 -16.27
C ASN A 258 14.56 4.19 -15.62
N VAL A 259 14.68 5.51 -15.48
CA VAL A 259 13.64 6.36 -14.87
C VAL A 259 12.37 6.34 -15.72
N CYS A 260 12.50 6.48 -17.04
CA CYS A 260 11.35 6.47 -17.94
C CYS A 260 10.66 5.11 -18.01
N ASN A 261 11.42 4.00 -18.00
CA ASN A 261 10.86 2.65 -18.01
C ASN A 261 10.06 2.37 -16.73
N ARG A 262 10.65 2.67 -15.57
CA ARG A 262 9.94 2.58 -14.28
C ARG A 262 8.70 3.48 -14.24
N LEU A 263 8.78 4.67 -14.83
CA LEU A 263 7.63 5.57 -14.93
C LEU A 263 6.50 4.96 -15.77
N GLU A 264 6.82 4.37 -16.92
CA GLU A 264 5.83 3.66 -17.76
C GLU A 264 5.24 2.42 -17.04
N GLU A 265 6.06 1.66 -16.30
CA GLU A 265 5.57 0.56 -15.47
C GLU A 265 4.55 1.04 -14.43
N LEU A 266 4.79 2.19 -13.79
CA LEU A 266 3.81 2.79 -12.87
C LEU A 266 2.52 3.21 -13.58
N ARG A 267 2.64 3.77 -14.80
CA ARG A 267 1.47 4.17 -15.61
C ARG A 267 0.58 2.97 -15.94
N ASP A 268 1.17 1.80 -16.20
CA ASP A 268 0.44 0.61 -16.62
C ASP A 268 -0.19 -0.19 -15.45
N ILE A 269 0.00 0.25 -14.21
CA ILE A 269 -0.65 -0.38 -13.04
C ILE A 269 -2.17 -0.22 -13.15
N GLN A 270 -2.89 -1.34 -13.02
CA GLN A 270 -4.34 -1.34 -12.94
C GLN A 270 -4.83 -0.52 -11.74
N TRP A 271 -5.79 0.37 -11.96
CA TRP A 271 -6.31 1.30 -10.96
C TRP A 271 -6.71 0.59 -9.69
N ILE A 272 -7.41 -0.55 -9.76
CA ILE A 272 -7.83 -1.34 -8.59
C ILE A 272 -6.64 -1.67 -7.67
N THR A 273 -5.49 -2.01 -8.23
CA THR A 273 -4.29 -2.43 -7.48
C THR A 273 -3.45 -1.26 -6.94
N VAL A 274 -3.68 -0.04 -7.43
CA VAL A 274 -2.92 1.15 -7.02
C VAL A 274 -3.05 1.40 -5.51
N GLN A 275 -1.90 1.52 -4.85
CA GLN A 275 -1.79 1.90 -3.43
C GLN A 275 -1.15 3.29 -3.34
N PRO A 276 -1.90 4.36 -2.97
CA PRO A 276 -1.40 5.74 -3.01
C PRO A 276 -0.09 5.97 -2.24
N LYS A 277 0.07 5.34 -1.07
CA LYS A 277 1.29 5.45 -0.26
C LYS A 277 2.52 4.86 -0.97
N LYS A 278 2.39 3.68 -1.59
CA LYS A 278 3.48 3.04 -2.36
C LYS A 278 3.77 3.81 -3.64
N LEU A 279 2.72 4.26 -4.33
CA LEU A 279 2.87 5.08 -5.53
C LEU A 279 3.66 6.36 -5.23
N LYS A 280 3.32 7.07 -4.14
CA LYS A 280 4.07 8.24 -3.68
C LYS A 280 5.55 7.92 -3.46
N ALA A 281 5.85 6.87 -2.70
CA ALA A 281 7.22 6.46 -2.42
C ALA A 281 8.01 6.14 -3.70
N ASN A 282 7.40 5.44 -4.66
CA ASN A 282 8.03 5.14 -5.94
C ASN A 282 8.32 6.41 -6.76
N ILE A 283 7.40 7.38 -6.80
CA ILE A 283 7.60 8.65 -7.51
C ILE A 283 8.69 9.49 -6.82
N GLU A 284 8.73 9.52 -5.48
CA GLU A 284 9.78 10.20 -4.72
C GLU A 284 11.17 9.54 -4.95
N GLU A 285 11.22 8.21 -5.06
CA GLU A 285 12.44 7.48 -5.44
C GLU A 285 12.89 7.88 -6.86
N LEU A 286 11.98 7.91 -7.84
CA LEU A 286 12.29 8.35 -9.20
C LEU A 286 12.80 9.80 -9.24
N LEU A 287 12.19 10.70 -8.44
CA LEU A 287 12.65 12.08 -8.31
C LEU A 287 14.05 12.14 -7.67
N SER A 288 14.31 11.32 -6.65
CA SER A 288 15.62 11.21 -6.02
C SER A 288 16.68 10.74 -7.01
N LEU A 289 16.39 9.69 -7.80
CA LEU A 289 17.27 9.19 -8.86
C LEU A 289 17.59 10.28 -9.89
N MET A 290 16.59 11.07 -10.31
CA MET A 290 16.79 12.24 -11.18
C MET A 290 17.72 13.28 -10.53
N THR A 291 17.49 13.63 -9.27
CA THR A 291 18.34 14.62 -8.56
C THR A 291 19.77 14.14 -8.32
N ALA A 292 20.01 12.82 -8.25
CA ALA A 292 21.34 12.23 -8.07
C ALA A 292 22.17 12.20 -9.37
N MET A 293 21.58 12.50 -10.54
CA MET A 293 22.29 12.48 -11.83
C MET A 293 23.42 13.53 -11.91
N VAL A 294 24.41 13.23 -12.74
CA VAL A 294 25.60 14.07 -12.97
C VAL A 294 25.20 15.45 -13.54
N PRO A 295 25.88 16.56 -13.18
CA PRO A 295 25.53 17.90 -13.66
C PRO A 295 25.47 18.05 -15.19
N SER A 296 26.31 17.32 -15.93
CA SER A 296 26.30 17.31 -17.40
C SER A 296 24.94 16.89 -17.96
N VAL A 297 24.26 15.94 -17.31
CA VAL A 297 22.93 15.45 -17.73
C VAL A 297 21.83 16.46 -17.42
N LYS A 298 21.98 17.20 -16.33
CA LYS A 298 20.96 18.14 -15.83
C LYS A 298 20.76 19.37 -16.70
N ASN A 299 21.76 19.72 -17.52
CA ASN A 299 21.69 20.89 -18.40
C ASN A 299 20.80 20.65 -19.66
N TYR A 300 20.38 19.41 -19.90
CA TYR A 300 19.60 19.05 -21.08
C TYR A 300 18.09 19.21 -20.85
N HIS A 301 17.38 19.67 -21.88
CA HIS A 301 15.92 19.86 -21.82
C HIS A 301 15.16 18.55 -21.55
N SER A 302 15.62 17.43 -22.08
CA SER A 302 15.04 16.10 -21.85
C SER A 302 14.99 15.73 -20.36
N TYR A 303 16.04 16.05 -19.60
CA TYR A 303 16.05 15.90 -18.14
C TYR A 303 14.96 16.74 -17.47
N HIS A 304 14.85 18.02 -17.83
CA HIS A 304 13.87 18.93 -17.26
C HIS A 304 12.43 18.50 -17.57
N ALA A 305 12.17 17.99 -18.77
CA ALA A 305 10.84 17.50 -19.14
C ALA A 305 10.44 16.26 -18.33
N VAL A 306 11.31 15.25 -18.23
CA VAL A 306 11.04 14.04 -17.42
C VAL A 306 10.88 14.41 -15.94
N LYS A 307 11.71 15.31 -15.42
CA LYS A 307 11.60 15.80 -14.03
C LYS A 307 10.27 16.51 -13.79
N SER A 308 9.87 17.40 -14.70
CA SER A 308 8.59 18.12 -14.63
C SER A 308 7.40 17.15 -14.62
N ASN A 309 7.44 16.10 -15.45
CA ASN A 309 6.41 15.06 -15.45
C ASN A 309 6.32 14.33 -14.11
N ILE A 310 7.45 13.91 -13.54
CA ILE A 310 7.51 13.26 -12.22
C ILE A 310 6.97 14.20 -11.13
N GLU A 311 7.36 15.48 -11.14
CA GLU A 311 6.87 16.49 -10.19
C GLU A 311 5.35 16.72 -10.33
N ASN A 312 4.82 16.71 -11.55
CA ASN A 312 3.38 16.85 -11.81
C ASN A 312 2.59 15.63 -11.31
N TYR A 313 3.11 14.42 -11.50
CA TYR A 313 2.50 13.21 -10.92
C TYR A 313 2.55 13.23 -9.40
N LEU A 314 3.64 13.71 -8.80
CA LEU A 314 3.74 13.86 -7.35
C LEU A 314 2.69 14.85 -6.81
N LYS A 315 2.45 15.96 -7.51
CA LYS A 315 1.39 16.94 -7.16
C LYS A 315 -0.02 16.36 -7.25
N MET A 316 -0.24 15.34 -8.09
CA MET A 316 -1.54 14.66 -8.24
C MET A 316 -1.80 13.61 -7.15
N ILE A 317 -0.79 13.21 -6.37
CA ILE A 317 -0.93 12.16 -5.35
C ILE A 317 -2.02 12.43 -4.31
N PRO A 318 -2.19 13.64 -3.74
CA PRO A 318 -3.28 13.92 -2.82
C PRO A 318 -4.65 13.63 -3.45
N PHE A 319 -4.85 14.03 -4.70
CA PHE A 319 -6.09 13.81 -5.44
C PHE A 319 -6.32 12.31 -5.74
N ILE A 320 -5.27 11.57 -6.10
CA ILE A 320 -5.33 10.11 -6.27
C ILE A 320 -5.71 9.43 -4.96
N ASN A 321 -5.22 9.93 -3.82
CA ASN A 321 -5.55 9.39 -2.52
C ASN A 321 -7.03 9.62 -2.17
N GLU A 322 -7.59 10.78 -2.52
CA GLU A 322 -9.02 11.07 -2.39
C GLU A 322 -9.86 10.16 -3.32
N LEU A 323 -9.46 9.99 -4.59
CA LEU A 323 -10.11 9.10 -5.54
C LEU A 323 -10.04 7.61 -5.15
N LYS A 324 -9.03 7.23 -4.34
CA LYS A 324 -8.90 5.87 -3.78
C LYS A 324 -9.64 5.67 -2.46
N SER A 325 -10.38 6.67 -1.97
CA SER A 325 -11.20 6.52 -0.78
C SER A 325 -12.25 5.42 -0.98
N GLU A 326 -12.39 4.56 0.02
CA GLU A 326 -13.45 3.53 0.07
C GLU A 326 -14.87 4.14 0.11
N ALA A 327 -14.99 5.44 0.36
CA ALA A 327 -16.25 6.16 0.27
C ALA A 327 -16.80 6.19 -1.17
N LEU A 328 -15.92 6.13 -2.17
CA LEU A 328 -16.30 6.18 -3.58
C LEU A 328 -16.79 4.81 -4.07
N LYS A 329 -18.11 4.71 -4.27
CA LYS A 329 -18.78 3.55 -4.84
C LYS A 329 -19.03 3.74 -6.34
N GLU A 330 -19.47 2.69 -7.02
CA GLU A 330 -19.74 2.69 -8.46
C GLU A 330 -20.65 3.84 -8.91
N ARG A 331 -21.65 4.23 -8.11
CA ARG A 331 -22.52 5.39 -8.38
C ARG A 331 -21.75 6.71 -8.47
N HIS A 332 -20.80 6.95 -7.55
CA HIS A 332 -19.99 8.16 -7.53
C HIS A 332 -19.05 8.20 -8.73
N TRP A 333 -18.47 7.05 -9.09
CA TRP A 333 -17.67 6.93 -10.31
C TRP A 333 -18.48 7.22 -11.57
N LYS A 334 -19.73 6.74 -11.67
CA LYS A 334 -20.63 7.08 -12.78
C LYS A 334 -20.91 8.58 -12.87
N ASP A 335 -21.08 9.26 -11.75
CA ASP A 335 -21.29 10.70 -11.72
C ASP A 335 -20.02 11.47 -12.13
N MET A 336 -18.84 11.05 -11.65
CA MET A 336 -17.55 11.62 -12.07
C MET A 336 -17.30 11.43 -13.57
N ILE A 337 -17.58 10.24 -14.11
CA ILE A 337 -17.43 9.93 -15.54
C ILE A 337 -18.31 10.84 -16.41
N LYS A 338 -19.54 11.14 -15.95
CA LYS A 338 -20.44 12.08 -16.63
C LYS A 338 -19.93 13.52 -16.58
N VAL A 339 -19.45 13.98 -15.43
CA VAL A 339 -18.87 15.33 -15.28
C VAL A 339 -17.65 15.52 -16.19
N LEU A 340 -16.87 14.46 -16.39
CA LEU A 340 -15.65 14.49 -17.21
C LEU A 340 -15.89 14.20 -18.70
N ASP A 341 -17.11 13.86 -19.10
CA ASP A 341 -17.47 13.38 -20.45
C ASP A 341 -16.63 12.16 -20.92
N LEU A 342 -16.22 11.29 -19.98
CA LEU A 342 -15.35 10.13 -20.24
C LEU A 342 -16.13 8.80 -20.44
N THR A 343 -17.42 8.87 -20.74
CA THR A 343 -18.31 7.70 -20.83
C THR A 343 -17.86 6.63 -21.83
N THR A 344 -17.09 7.01 -22.85
CA THR A 344 -16.53 6.11 -23.86
C THR A 344 -15.19 5.50 -23.46
N ILE A 345 -14.47 6.11 -22.50
CA ILE A 345 -13.09 5.76 -22.14
C ILE A 345 -13.07 4.97 -20.81
N TRP A 346 -13.93 5.32 -19.85
CA TRP A 346 -14.03 4.67 -18.54
C TRP A 346 -15.31 3.83 -18.41
N ASN A 347 -15.57 2.98 -19.39
CA ASN A 347 -16.78 2.14 -19.41
C ASN A 347 -16.75 1.01 -18.37
N ASN A 348 -15.56 0.53 -18.01
CA ASN A 348 -15.34 -0.55 -17.05
C ASN A 348 -14.23 -0.19 -16.06
N MET A 349 -14.59 -0.11 -14.78
CA MET A 349 -13.64 0.23 -13.70
C MET A 349 -12.55 -0.84 -13.49
N SER A 350 -12.74 -2.08 -13.97
CA SER A 350 -11.73 -3.14 -13.85
C SER A 350 -10.54 -2.95 -14.78
N ASP A 351 -10.75 -2.28 -15.90
CA ASP A 351 -9.77 -2.18 -16.99
C ASP A 351 -9.02 -0.84 -16.93
N LEU A 352 -9.46 0.07 -16.06
CA LEU A 352 -8.86 1.39 -15.85
C LEU A 352 -7.44 1.24 -15.30
N THR A 353 -6.49 1.95 -15.90
CA THR A 353 -5.09 2.02 -15.46
C THR A 353 -4.76 3.38 -14.85
N LEU A 354 -3.62 3.48 -14.16
CA LEU A 354 -3.14 4.75 -13.64
C LEU A 354 -2.83 5.76 -14.76
N ARG A 355 -2.39 5.26 -15.93
CA ARG A 355 -2.21 6.01 -17.18
C ARG A 355 -3.47 6.78 -17.54
N ASP A 356 -4.61 6.12 -17.55
CA ASP A 356 -5.88 6.74 -17.97
C ASP A 356 -6.28 7.91 -17.07
N ILE A 357 -5.92 7.85 -15.78
CA ILE A 357 -6.19 8.93 -14.81
C ILE A 357 -5.19 10.07 -14.96
N TRP A 358 -3.91 9.74 -15.15
CA TRP A 358 -2.87 10.74 -15.34
C TRP A 358 -2.97 11.48 -16.69
N ASP A 359 -3.37 10.80 -17.75
CA ASP A 359 -3.57 11.40 -19.07
C ASP A 359 -4.75 12.38 -19.07
N GLN A 360 -5.69 12.23 -18.13
CA GLN A 360 -6.80 13.15 -17.91
C GLN A 360 -6.51 14.20 -16.82
N ALA A 361 -5.26 14.33 -16.35
CA ALA A 361 -4.91 15.23 -15.23
C ALA A 361 -5.38 16.69 -15.43
N ASP A 362 -5.31 17.21 -16.65
CA ASP A 362 -5.77 18.57 -16.94
C ASP A 362 -7.29 18.70 -16.88
N ASN A 363 -8.02 17.67 -17.32
CA ASN A 363 -9.48 17.64 -17.25
C ASN A 363 -9.95 17.48 -15.79
N LEU A 364 -9.26 16.65 -15.01
CA LEU A 364 -9.49 16.48 -13.57
C LEU A 364 -9.26 17.79 -12.81
N LYS A 365 -8.19 18.53 -13.12
CA LYS A 365 -7.93 19.86 -12.52
C LYS A 365 -8.98 20.90 -12.90
N LYS A 366 -9.42 20.94 -14.16
CA LYS A 366 -10.46 21.88 -14.61
C LYS A 366 -11.78 21.67 -13.87
N ASN A 367 -12.13 20.42 -13.58
CA ASN A 367 -13.37 20.04 -12.92
C ASN A 367 -13.19 19.71 -11.42
N GLU A 368 -12.07 20.11 -10.81
CA GLU A 368 -11.68 19.72 -9.44
C GLU A 368 -12.77 20.01 -8.41
N ASN A 369 -13.44 21.17 -8.51
CA ASN A 369 -14.50 21.55 -7.57
C ASN A 369 -15.71 20.61 -7.64
N LEU A 370 -16.18 20.28 -8.84
CA LEU A 370 -17.31 19.37 -9.03
C LEU A 370 -16.97 17.96 -8.56
N LEU A 371 -15.75 17.49 -8.83
CA LEU A 371 -15.27 16.19 -8.37
C LEU A 371 -15.16 16.16 -6.84
N ARG A 372 -14.66 17.23 -6.21
CA ARG A 372 -14.63 17.37 -4.76
C ARG A 372 -16.02 17.32 -4.15
N ASP A 373 -17.01 17.97 -4.74
CA ASP A 373 -18.40 17.91 -4.26
C ASP A 373 -18.92 16.45 -4.26
N ILE A 374 -18.63 15.68 -5.32
CA ILE A 374 -18.97 14.25 -5.38
C ILE A 374 -18.22 13.46 -4.29
N MET A 375 -16.93 13.75 -4.06
CA MET A 375 -16.13 13.08 -3.02
C MET A 375 -16.63 13.40 -1.61
N VAL A 376 -17.00 14.65 -1.35
CA VAL A 376 -17.58 15.09 -0.06
C VAL A 376 -18.92 14.40 0.16
N ASN A 377 -19.77 14.35 -0.88
CA ASN A 377 -21.02 13.60 -0.83
C ASN A 377 -20.77 12.11 -0.51
N ALA A 378 -19.84 11.47 -1.20
CA ALA A 378 -19.45 10.09 -0.97
C ALA A 378 -18.95 9.85 0.47
N GLN A 379 -18.13 10.75 1.00
CA GLN A 379 -17.61 10.66 2.37
C GLN A 379 -18.72 10.82 3.41
N GLY A 380 -19.65 11.74 3.18
CA GLY A 380 -20.85 11.89 3.99
C GLY A 380 -21.73 10.64 3.97
N GLU A 381 -21.91 10.05 2.79
CA GLU A 381 -22.63 8.78 2.63
C GLU A 381 -21.94 7.62 3.38
N LYS A 382 -20.61 7.51 3.33
CA LYS A 382 -19.87 6.47 4.07
C LYS A 382 -20.09 6.59 5.58
N ALA A 383 -20.07 7.81 6.11
CA ALA A 383 -20.33 8.04 7.54
C ALA A 383 -21.74 7.59 7.94
N LEU A 384 -22.73 7.86 7.10
CA LEU A 384 -24.11 7.40 7.32
C LEU A 384 -24.26 5.87 7.23
N GLU A 385 -23.55 5.24 6.29
CA GLU A 385 -23.52 3.78 6.15
C GLU A 385 -22.91 3.10 7.37
N GLU A 386 -21.74 3.56 7.83
CA GLU A 386 -21.09 3.05 9.03
C GLU A 386 -21.98 3.22 10.26
N PHE A 387 -22.66 4.36 10.36
CA PHE A 387 -23.59 4.65 11.44
C PHE A 387 -24.79 3.69 11.44
N LEU A 388 -25.47 3.48 10.30
CA LEU A 388 -26.56 2.51 10.20
C LEU A 388 -26.10 1.08 10.47
N LYS A 389 -24.89 0.72 10.01
CA LYS A 389 -24.29 -0.57 10.29
C LYS A 389 -24.09 -0.78 11.79
N GLN A 390 -23.61 0.23 12.52
CA GLN A 390 -23.45 0.17 13.98
C GLN A 390 -24.80 -0.03 14.69
N ILE A 391 -25.84 0.73 14.33
CA ILE A 391 -27.21 0.51 14.85
C ILE A 391 -27.62 -0.94 14.56
N SER A 392 -27.48 -1.39 13.32
CA SER A 392 -27.90 -2.74 12.94
C SER A 392 -27.18 -3.81 13.74
N GLU A 393 -25.87 -3.71 13.92
CA GLU A 393 -25.07 -4.67 14.65
C GLU A 393 -25.42 -4.68 16.13
N GLN A 394 -25.61 -3.49 16.74
CA GLN A 394 -26.02 -3.35 18.13
C GLN A 394 -27.34 -4.09 18.41
N TRP A 395 -28.38 -3.83 17.61
CA TRP A 395 -29.72 -4.42 17.84
C TRP A 395 -29.81 -5.89 17.41
N LYS A 396 -28.96 -6.35 16.49
CA LYS A 396 -28.87 -7.78 16.13
C LYS A 396 -28.40 -8.66 17.28
N VAL A 397 -27.58 -8.12 18.18
CA VAL A 397 -27.00 -8.87 19.31
C VAL A 397 -27.58 -8.48 20.66
N TYR A 398 -28.40 -7.42 20.73
CA TYR A 398 -28.95 -6.94 22.00
C TYR A 398 -29.95 -7.94 22.59
N GLN A 399 -29.60 -8.52 23.73
CA GLN A 399 -30.42 -9.46 24.49
C GLN A 399 -31.01 -8.79 25.73
N LEU A 400 -32.27 -9.11 26.03
CA LEU A 400 -32.95 -8.72 27.25
C LEU A 400 -32.33 -9.45 28.45
N GLU A 401 -32.12 -8.71 29.54
CA GLU A 401 -31.72 -9.30 30.81
C GLU A 401 -32.93 -9.95 31.48
N LEU A 402 -32.81 -11.25 31.78
CA LEU A 402 -33.88 -12.07 32.35
C LEU A 402 -33.49 -12.55 33.76
N ILE A 403 -34.41 -12.43 34.72
CA ILE A 403 -34.24 -12.91 36.11
C ILE A 403 -35.33 -13.90 36.48
N ASP A 404 -34.98 -14.95 37.22
CA ASP A 404 -35.93 -15.96 37.69
C ASP A 404 -36.93 -15.37 38.69
N TYR A 405 -38.22 -15.56 38.44
CA TYR A 405 -39.32 -15.20 39.33
C TYR A 405 -39.95 -16.47 39.93
N GLN A 406 -39.73 -16.69 41.23
CA GLN A 406 -40.32 -17.78 42.03
C GLN A 406 -40.23 -19.18 41.40
N LYS A 407 -39.18 -19.45 40.59
CA LYS A 407 -38.99 -20.71 39.82
C LYS A 407 -40.13 -21.06 38.84
N LYS A 408 -41.03 -20.11 38.53
CA LYS A 408 -42.16 -20.28 37.58
C LYS A 408 -41.79 -19.87 36.16
N CYS A 409 -41.17 -18.70 36.03
CA CYS A 409 -40.77 -18.09 34.76
C CYS A 409 -39.66 -17.07 34.98
N LYS A 410 -39.04 -16.62 33.89
CA LYS A 410 -38.12 -15.48 33.92
C LYS A 410 -38.82 -14.20 33.49
N VAL A 411 -38.55 -13.11 34.22
CA VAL A 411 -39.08 -11.77 33.95
C VAL A 411 -37.96 -10.85 33.47
N ILE A 412 -38.31 -9.81 32.71
CA ILE A 412 -37.34 -8.86 32.17
C ILE A 412 -36.91 -7.88 33.26
N LYS A 413 -35.61 -7.59 33.33
CA LYS A 413 -35.00 -6.60 34.24
C LYS A 413 -34.26 -5.53 33.43
N SER A 414 -33.82 -4.47 34.11
CA SER A 414 -32.88 -3.47 33.59
C SER A 414 -33.41 -2.71 32.38
N TRP A 415 -34.68 -2.30 32.46
CA TRP A 415 -35.39 -1.54 31.42
C TRP A 415 -34.70 -0.24 31.00
N ASP A 416 -34.00 0.42 31.93
CA ASP A 416 -33.38 1.72 31.69
C ASP A 416 -32.33 1.68 30.57
N ASP A 417 -31.52 0.61 30.49
CA ASP A 417 -30.50 0.46 29.44
C ASP A 417 -31.15 0.31 28.05
N LEU A 418 -32.21 -0.49 27.96
CA LEU A 418 -32.98 -0.69 26.73
C LEU A 418 -33.55 0.64 26.22
N PHE A 419 -34.24 1.39 27.09
CA PHE A 419 -34.87 2.65 26.70
C PHE A 419 -33.86 3.74 26.40
N THR A 420 -32.77 3.82 27.15
CA THR A 420 -31.69 4.80 26.91
C THR A 420 -31.08 4.56 25.53
N LYS A 421 -30.66 3.32 25.23
CA LYS A 421 -30.10 2.96 23.92
C LYS A 421 -31.09 3.16 22.76
N ALA A 422 -32.37 2.84 22.96
CA ALA A 422 -33.40 3.07 21.94
C ALA A 422 -33.59 4.55 21.64
N LYS A 423 -33.68 5.39 22.67
CA LYS A 423 -33.87 6.85 22.52
C LYS A 423 -32.65 7.54 21.94
N GLU A 424 -31.44 7.15 22.35
CA GLU A 424 -30.18 7.65 21.78
C GLU A 424 -30.09 7.32 20.29
N ASN A 425 -30.30 6.06 19.91
CA ASN A 425 -30.28 5.65 18.51
C ASN A 425 -31.37 6.32 17.67
N LEU A 426 -32.56 6.56 18.25
CA LEU A 426 -33.63 7.31 17.58
C LEU A 426 -33.24 8.77 17.35
N SER A 427 -32.63 9.43 18.34
CA SER A 427 -32.10 10.80 18.21
C SER A 427 -31.02 10.89 17.14
N ASN A 428 -30.15 9.89 17.07
CA ASN A 428 -29.11 9.82 16.05
C ASN A 428 -29.71 9.58 14.65
N ILE A 429 -30.75 8.75 14.53
CA ILE A 429 -31.52 8.59 13.28
C ILE A 429 -32.17 9.91 12.85
N LEU A 430 -32.74 10.68 13.78
CA LEU A 430 -33.30 12.00 13.49
C LEU A 430 -32.22 12.96 12.97
N SER A 431 -31.03 12.94 13.58
CA SER A 431 -29.88 13.73 13.12
C SER A 431 -29.43 13.30 11.72
N MET A 432 -29.43 12.00 11.43
CA MET A 432 -29.14 11.45 10.11
C MET A 432 -30.15 11.91 9.04
N LYS A 433 -31.46 11.99 9.37
CA LYS A 433 -32.50 12.49 8.45
C LYS A 433 -32.29 13.96 8.04
N LEU A 434 -31.61 14.76 8.87
CA LEU A 434 -31.26 16.15 8.56
C LEU A 434 -30.00 16.27 7.70
N SER A 435 -29.26 15.18 7.50
CA SER A 435 -28.04 15.17 6.70
C SER A 435 -28.35 15.35 5.21
N PRO A 436 -27.60 16.18 4.46
CA PRO A 436 -27.77 16.32 3.02
C PRO A 436 -27.50 15.00 2.24
N TYR A 437 -26.79 14.06 2.87
CA TYR A 437 -26.38 12.78 2.27
C TYR A 437 -27.38 11.64 2.53
N PHE A 438 -28.53 11.95 3.14
CA PHE A 438 -29.54 10.98 3.59
C PHE A 438 -30.20 10.17 2.46
N LYS A 439 -30.34 10.77 1.27
CA LYS A 439 -31.20 10.27 0.18
C LYS A 439 -30.89 8.82 -0.21
N SER A 440 -29.62 8.43 -0.27
CA SER A 440 -29.21 7.06 -0.64
C SER A 440 -29.54 6.00 0.42
N PHE A 441 -29.85 6.41 1.65
CA PHE A 441 -30.09 5.55 2.82
C PHE A 441 -31.52 5.66 3.38
N GLU A 442 -32.38 6.47 2.76
CA GLU A 442 -33.72 6.79 3.25
C GLU A 442 -34.53 5.55 3.64
N ALA A 443 -34.60 4.55 2.76
CA ALA A 443 -35.37 3.33 3.00
C ALA A 443 -34.87 2.54 4.22
N GLU A 444 -33.55 2.42 4.40
CA GLU A 444 -32.96 1.68 5.50
C GLU A 444 -33.11 2.44 6.83
N THR A 445 -32.89 3.76 6.81
CA THR A 445 -33.09 4.61 7.99
C THR A 445 -34.54 4.62 8.44
N LEU A 446 -35.50 4.75 7.54
CA LEU A 446 -36.93 4.69 7.88
C LEU A 446 -37.33 3.32 8.44
N SER A 447 -36.73 2.23 7.95
CA SER A 447 -36.94 0.90 8.52
C SER A 447 -36.44 0.80 9.96
N TRP A 448 -35.27 1.36 10.27
CA TRP A 448 -34.75 1.37 11.63
C TRP A 448 -35.51 2.33 12.56
N ASP A 449 -35.94 3.48 12.04
CA ASP A 449 -36.79 4.42 12.76
C ASP A 449 -38.10 3.75 13.22
N ASP A 450 -38.78 3.03 12.34
CA ASP A 450 -39.99 2.27 12.68
C ASP A 450 -39.71 1.16 13.71
N LYS A 451 -38.64 0.38 13.50
CA LYS A 451 -38.24 -0.69 14.45
C LYS A 451 -37.96 -0.15 15.84
N LEU A 452 -37.21 0.95 15.97
CA LEU A 452 -36.88 1.55 17.27
C LEU A 452 -38.11 2.10 17.97
N ASN A 453 -39.01 2.78 17.25
CA ASN A 453 -40.28 3.24 17.80
C ASN A 453 -41.14 2.07 18.27
N ARG A 454 -41.18 0.98 17.48
CA ARG A 454 -41.90 -0.25 17.85
C ARG A 454 -41.31 -0.92 19.09
N ILE A 455 -39.97 -0.93 19.25
CA ILE A 455 -39.30 -1.40 20.48
C ILE A 455 -39.79 -0.59 21.68
N ILE A 456 -39.69 0.74 21.62
CA ILE A 456 -40.10 1.62 22.72
C ILE A 456 -41.57 1.37 23.10
N ASN A 457 -42.48 1.40 22.12
CA ASN A 457 -43.91 1.23 22.36
C ASN A 457 -44.26 -0.14 22.97
N ILE A 458 -43.68 -1.23 22.46
CA ILE A 458 -43.96 -2.58 22.97
C ILE A 458 -43.46 -2.72 24.40
N PHE A 459 -42.24 -2.28 24.69
CA PHE A 459 -41.63 -2.49 26.00
C PHE A 459 -42.15 -1.50 27.07
N ASP A 460 -42.64 -0.31 26.70
CA ASP A 460 -43.36 0.59 27.61
C ASP A 460 -44.66 -0.04 28.13
N ILE A 461 -45.38 -0.77 27.27
CA ILE A 461 -46.57 -1.51 27.69
C ILE A 461 -46.15 -2.77 28.47
N TRP A 462 -45.08 -3.44 28.05
CA TRP A 462 -44.58 -4.64 28.71
C TRP A 462 -44.20 -4.39 30.17
N ILE A 463 -43.44 -3.32 30.46
CA ILE A 463 -43.03 -3.01 31.84
C ILE A 463 -44.25 -2.76 32.74
N ASP A 464 -45.29 -2.09 32.23
CA ASP A 464 -46.55 -1.86 32.96
C ASP A 464 -47.31 -3.16 33.23
N VAL A 465 -47.46 -4.02 32.20
CA VAL A 465 -48.06 -5.35 32.32
C VAL A 465 -47.31 -6.20 33.34
N GLN A 466 -45.99 -6.27 33.24
CA GLN A 466 -45.15 -7.07 34.14
C GLN A 466 -45.27 -6.58 35.58
N ARG A 467 -45.22 -5.27 35.82
CA ARG A 467 -45.37 -4.68 37.15
C ARG A 467 -46.74 -5.01 37.78
N ARG A 468 -47.83 -4.82 37.03
CA ARG A 468 -49.18 -5.14 37.52
C ARG A 468 -49.37 -6.63 37.75
N TRP A 469 -48.85 -7.46 36.84
CA TRP A 469 -48.90 -8.92 36.98
C TRP A 469 -48.14 -9.39 38.22
N VAL A 470 -46.90 -8.94 38.46
CA VAL A 470 -46.13 -9.31 39.67
C VAL A 470 -46.89 -8.95 40.96
N TYR A 471 -47.51 -7.77 41.00
CA TYR A 471 -48.32 -7.34 42.15
C TYR A 471 -49.55 -8.25 42.37
N LEU A 472 -50.34 -8.49 41.32
CA LEU A 472 -51.53 -9.33 41.41
C LEU A 472 -51.21 -10.82 41.63
N GLU A 473 -50.11 -11.32 41.06
CA GLU A 473 -49.63 -12.69 41.26
C GLU A 473 -49.26 -12.90 42.73
N GLY A 474 -48.58 -11.93 43.34
CA GLY A 474 -48.27 -11.93 44.77
C GLY A 474 -49.53 -12.01 45.64
N ILE A 475 -50.64 -11.40 45.23
CA ILE A 475 -51.89 -11.39 45.99
C ILE A 475 -52.68 -12.69 45.79
N PHE A 476 -52.98 -13.07 44.55
CA PHE A 476 -53.83 -14.22 44.24
C PHE A 476 -53.14 -15.58 44.42
N THR A 477 -51.81 -15.63 44.48
CA THR A 477 -51.07 -16.89 44.73
C THR A 477 -50.76 -17.12 46.20
N SER A 478 -50.61 -16.06 47.01
CA SER A 478 -50.13 -16.19 48.40
C SER A 478 -51.16 -16.80 49.35
N SER A 479 -52.46 -16.71 49.05
CA SER A 479 -53.50 -17.41 49.83
C SER A 479 -54.62 -17.95 48.93
N THR A 480 -55.01 -19.19 49.20
CA THR A 480 -56.15 -19.85 48.54
C THR A 480 -57.48 -19.19 48.90
N ASP A 481 -57.53 -18.50 50.03
CA ASP A 481 -58.75 -17.92 50.58
C ASP A 481 -59.14 -16.63 49.84
N ILE A 482 -58.18 -15.83 49.37
CA ILE A 482 -58.47 -14.65 48.51
C ILE A 482 -59.11 -15.09 47.18
N ALA A 483 -58.68 -16.23 46.63
CA ALA A 483 -59.27 -16.78 45.42
C ALA A 483 -60.73 -17.21 45.63
N GLN A 484 -61.12 -17.62 46.83
CA GLN A 484 -62.51 -17.93 47.18
C GLN A 484 -63.36 -16.67 47.38
N LEU A 485 -62.77 -15.59 47.89
CA LEU A 485 -63.46 -14.31 48.11
C LEU A 485 -63.75 -13.54 46.83
N LEU A 486 -62.83 -13.62 45.86
CA LEU A 486 -62.92 -12.95 44.56
C LEU A 486 -62.78 -13.97 43.41
N PRO A 487 -63.74 -14.91 43.26
CA PRO A 487 -63.59 -16.04 42.33
C PRO A 487 -63.58 -15.59 40.87
N ASN A 488 -64.37 -14.58 40.51
CA ASN A 488 -64.44 -14.06 39.14
C ASN A 488 -63.13 -13.36 38.76
N GLU A 489 -62.58 -12.52 39.63
CA GLU A 489 -61.33 -11.79 39.44
C GLU A 489 -60.15 -12.76 39.43
N SER A 490 -60.14 -13.76 40.32
CA SER A 490 -59.12 -14.80 40.37
C SER A 490 -59.09 -15.64 39.08
N GLN A 491 -60.25 -16.07 38.58
CA GLN A 491 -60.33 -16.81 37.32
C GLN A 491 -59.85 -15.97 36.12
N LYS A 492 -60.26 -14.70 36.04
CA LYS A 492 -59.78 -13.78 35.00
C LYS A 492 -58.27 -13.57 35.10
N PHE A 493 -57.75 -13.38 36.32
CA PHE A 493 -56.33 -13.22 36.56
C PHE A 493 -55.54 -14.44 36.11
N GLN A 494 -55.97 -15.66 36.47
CA GLN A 494 -55.29 -16.89 36.03
C GLN A 494 -55.23 -17.02 34.51
N SER A 495 -56.30 -16.66 33.80
CA SER A 495 -56.30 -16.65 32.33
C SER A 495 -55.25 -15.68 31.79
N VAL A 496 -55.25 -14.43 32.28
CA VAL A 496 -54.30 -13.39 31.86
C VAL A 496 -52.85 -13.75 32.23
N ALA A 497 -52.64 -14.31 33.40
CA ALA A 497 -51.33 -14.77 33.89
C ALA A 497 -50.78 -15.89 33.01
N ASN A 498 -51.60 -16.89 32.65
CA ASN A 498 -51.18 -17.97 31.75
C ASN A 498 -50.75 -17.44 30.37
N GLU A 499 -51.48 -16.47 29.82
CA GLU A 499 -51.13 -15.83 28.56
C GLU A 499 -49.82 -15.04 28.65
N PHE A 500 -49.65 -14.24 29.71
CA PHE A 500 -48.45 -13.45 29.93
C PHE A 500 -47.22 -14.32 30.21
N VAL A 501 -47.34 -15.36 31.03
CA VAL A 501 -46.28 -16.36 31.26
C VAL A 501 -45.95 -17.11 29.97
N GLY A 502 -46.95 -17.39 29.12
CA GLY A 502 -46.75 -17.94 27.78
C GLY A 502 -45.88 -17.02 26.91
N LEU A 503 -46.07 -15.70 26.98
CA LEU A 503 -45.19 -14.72 26.33
C LEU A 503 -43.79 -14.70 26.93
N LEU A 504 -43.65 -14.66 28.26
CA LEU A 504 -42.35 -14.69 28.94
C LEU A 504 -41.53 -15.92 28.56
N LYS A 505 -42.16 -17.10 28.43
CA LYS A 505 -41.50 -18.32 27.96
C LYS A 505 -41.03 -18.24 26.50
N LYS A 506 -41.72 -17.47 25.64
CA LYS A 506 -41.24 -17.22 24.27
C LYS A 506 -40.02 -16.30 24.28
N VAL A 507 -40.04 -15.25 25.10
CA VAL A 507 -38.89 -14.35 25.31
C VAL A 507 -37.70 -15.10 25.92
N GLU A 508 -37.94 -16.03 26.85
CA GLU A 508 -36.86 -16.86 27.41
C GLU A 508 -36.16 -17.73 26.35
N LYS A 509 -36.91 -18.22 25.35
CA LYS A 509 -36.34 -19.02 24.25
C LYS A 509 -35.52 -18.18 23.28
N SER A 510 -35.95 -16.96 22.99
CA SER A 510 -35.14 -15.99 22.24
C SER A 510 -35.20 -14.61 22.92
N PRO A 511 -34.19 -14.26 23.72
CA PRO A 511 -34.16 -12.99 24.45
C PRO A 511 -33.75 -11.81 23.58
N LEU A 512 -33.52 -12.00 22.28
CA LEU A 512 -33.16 -10.93 21.35
C LEU A 512 -34.34 -9.97 21.16
N VAL A 513 -34.11 -8.67 21.36
CA VAL A 513 -35.16 -7.64 21.26
C VAL A 513 -35.86 -7.67 19.90
N ILE A 514 -35.10 -7.85 18.81
CA ILE A 514 -35.62 -7.91 17.46
C ILE A 514 -36.57 -9.10 17.26
N ASP A 515 -36.30 -10.24 17.90
CA ASP A 515 -37.17 -11.42 17.83
C ASP A 515 -38.46 -11.21 18.62
N VAL A 516 -38.37 -10.53 19.77
CA VAL A 516 -39.53 -10.22 20.61
C VAL A 516 -40.51 -9.29 19.88
N ILE A 517 -40.02 -8.22 19.26
CA ILE A 517 -40.89 -7.31 18.51
C ILE A 517 -41.45 -7.97 17.24
N ALA A 518 -40.79 -9.00 16.70
CA ALA A 518 -41.25 -9.76 15.54
C ALA A 518 -42.39 -10.74 15.89
N ILE A 519 -42.69 -10.99 17.17
CA ILE A 519 -43.81 -11.82 17.59
C ILE A 519 -45.13 -11.22 17.02
N PRO A 520 -45.92 -12.01 16.26
CA PRO A 520 -47.15 -11.51 15.65
C PRO A 520 -48.14 -10.99 16.70
N ASN A 521 -48.67 -9.79 16.46
CA ASN A 521 -49.67 -9.13 17.31
C ASN A 521 -49.27 -8.95 18.79
N VAL A 522 -47.97 -8.99 19.11
CA VAL A 522 -47.49 -8.89 20.51
C VAL A 522 -47.94 -7.59 21.18
N GLN A 523 -47.93 -6.47 20.46
CA GLN A 523 -48.37 -5.18 20.99
C GLN A 523 -49.85 -5.21 21.39
N LYS A 524 -50.75 -5.61 20.48
CA LYS A 524 -52.19 -5.72 20.75
C LYS A 524 -52.49 -6.70 21.88
N LEU A 525 -51.73 -7.78 21.97
CA LEU A 525 -51.85 -8.74 23.06
C LEU A 525 -51.49 -8.09 24.39
N LEU A 526 -50.35 -7.40 24.48
CA LEU A 526 -49.92 -6.68 25.69
C LEU A 526 -50.91 -5.58 26.08
N GLU A 527 -51.45 -4.81 25.14
CA GLU A 527 -52.49 -3.81 25.40
C GLU A 527 -53.73 -4.43 26.04
N ARG A 528 -54.21 -5.57 25.50
CA ARG A 528 -55.35 -6.30 26.05
C ARG A 528 -55.04 -6.86 27.45
N LEU A 529 -53.85 -7.39 27.66
CA LEU A 529 -53.41 -7.89 28.97
C LEU A 529 -53.34 -6.73 29.98
N ALA A 530 -52.79 -5.59 29.59
CA ALA A 530 -52.71 -4.38 30.42
C ALA A 530 -54.09 -3.92 30.86
N GLU A 531 -55.05 -3.82 29.93
CA GLU A 531 -56.43 -3.42 30.22
C GLU A 531 -57.12 -4.40 31.18
N SER A 532 -56.91 -5.71 30.97
CA SER A 532 -57.49 -6.76 31.81
C SER A 532 -56.92 -6.72 33.22
N LEU A 533 -55.60 -6.56 33.37
CA LEU A 533 -54.94 -6.40 34.67
C LEU A 533 -55.42 -5.13 35.39
N THR A 534 -55.61 -4.02 34.67
CA THR A 534 -56.16 -2.78 35.26
C THR A 534 -57.57 -2.98 35.80
N LYS A 535 -58.43 -3.68 35.06
CA LYS A 535 -59.80 -3.98 35.52
C LYS A 535 -59.79 -4.86 36.77
N ILE A 536 -58.92 -5.88 36.81
CA ILE A 536 -58.76 -6.75 37.98
C ILE A 536 -58.24 -5.96 39.19
N GLN A 537 -57.21 -5.14 38.99
CA GLN A 537 -56.64 -4.30 40.06
C GLN A 537 -57.67 -3.30 40.59
N LYS A 538 -58.49 -2.70 39.72
CA LYS A 538 -59.57 -1.80 40.13
C LYS A 538 -60.64 -2.54 40.95
N ALA A 539 -61.08 -3.71 40.51
CA ALA A 539 -62.05 -4.52 41.24
C ALA A 539 -61.53 -4.95 42.62
N LEU A 540 -60.25 -5.30 42.72
CA LEU A 540 -59.58 -5.58 43.98
C LEU A 540 -59.56 -4.35 44.90
N GLY A 541 -59.21 -3.18 44.37
CA GLY A 541 -59.23 -1.93 45.12
C GLY A 541 -60.63 -1.56 45.64
N GLU A 542 -61.66 -1.71 44.80
CA GLU A 542 -63.06 -1.51 45.20
C GLU A 542 -63.50 -2.49 46.29
N TYR A 543 -63.04 -3.75 46.23
CA TYR A 543 -63.29 -4.73 47.28
C TYR A 543 -62.63 -4.33 48.60
N LEU A 544 -61.35 -3.96 48.57
CA LEU A 544 -60.62 -3.54 49.78
C LEU A 544 -61.24 -2.30 50.42
N GLU A 545 -61.69 -1.34 49.61
CA GLU A 545 -62.37 -0.15 50.12
C GLU A 545 -63.72 -0.49 50.79
N ARG A 546 -64.47 -1.46 50.26
CA ARG A 546 -65.69 -1.95 50.93
C ARG A 546 -65.37 -2.60 52.29
N GLN A 547 -64.27 -3.34 52.39
CA GLN A 547 -63.83 -3.92 53.66
C GLN A 547 -63.43 -2.83 54.65
N ARG A 548 -62.70 -1.79 54.20
CA ARG A 548 -62.36 -0.62 55.02
C ARG A 548 -63.58 0.14 55.53
N ALA A 549 -64.59 0.33 54.66
CA ALA A 549 -65.84 0.98 55.06
C ALA A 549 -66.63 0.15 56.09
N ALA A 550 -66.55 -1.18 56.03
CA ALA A 550 -67.21 -2.07 56.99
C ALA A 550 -66.54 -2.07 58.37
N PHE A 551 -65.21 -1.91 58.42
CA PHE A 551 -64.45 -1.78 59.68
C PHE A 551 -63.37 -0.69 59.56
N PRO A 552 -63.65 0.54 60.03
CA PRO A 552 -62.78 1.71 59.78
C PRO A 552 -61.33 1.58 60.26
N ARG A 553 -61.01 0.70 61.22
CA ARG A 553 -59.62 0.50 61.63
C ARG A 553 -58.73 -0.09 60.53
N PHE A 554 -59.32 -0.69 59.49
CA PHE A 554 -58.57 -1.14 58.32
C PHE A 554 -57.95 0.00 57.49
N TYR A 555 -58.33 1.27 57.71
CA TYR A 555 -57.61 2.40 57.11
C TYR A 555 -56.19 2.58 57.67
N PHE A 556 -55.87 2.01 58.84
CA PHE A 556 -54.54 2.08 59.45
C PHE A 556 -53.56 1.00 58.98
N ILE A 557 -54.00 0.11 58.08
CA ILE A 557 -53.18 -0.97 57.52
C ILE A 557 -53.11 -0.89 55.99
N GLY A 558 -51.98 -1.30 55.43
CA GLY A 558 -51.77 -1.34 53.98
C GLY A 558 -52.58 -2.45 53.31
N ASP A 559 -52.68 -2.41 51.97
CA ASP A 559 -53.46 -3.39 51.19
C ASP A 559 -52.97 -4.83 51.40
N GLU A 560 -51.66 -5.05 51.49
CA GLU A 560 -51.06 -6.37 51.72
C GLU A 560 -51.42 -6.93 53.11
N ASP A 561 -51.30 -6.12 54.17
CA ASP A 561 -51.69 -6.50 55.53
C ASP A 561 -53.19 -6.80 55.60
N LEU A 562 -54.02 -5.97 54.96
CA LEU A 562 -55.46 -6.14 54.92
C LEU A 562 -55.86 -7.43 54.22
N LEU A 563 -55.25 -7.73 53.06
CA LEU A 563 -55.49 -8.97 52.33
C LEU A 563 -55.05 -10.20 53.11
N GLU A 564 -53.91 -10.13 53.81
CA GLU A 564 -53.46 -11.23 54.66
C GLU A 564 -54.44 -11.51 55.80
N MET A 565 -55.01 -10.46 56.39
CA MET A 565 -56.00 -10.60 57.45
C MET A 565 -57.31 -11.21 56.98
N ILE A 566 -57.82 -10.72 55.84
CA ILE A 566 -59.07 -11.22 55.27
C ILE A 566 -58.88 -12.68 54.81
N GLY A 567 -57.73 -13.00 54.19
CA GLY A 567 -57.42 -14.36 53.74
C GLY A 567 -57.30 -15.36 54.88
N ASN A 568 -56.73 -14.97 56.04
CA ASN A 568 -56.57 -15.85 57.19
C ASN A 568 -57.58 -15.57 58.32
N SER A 569 -58.81 -15.16 58.00
CA SER A 569 -59.81 -14.70 58.99
C SER A 569 -60.11 -15.70 60.11
N ASN A 570 -59.88 -16.99 59.86
CA ASN A 570 -60.15 -18.08 60.81
C ASN A 570 -58.94 -18.47 61.68
N ASN A 571 -57.75 -17.92 61.41
CA ASN A 571 -56.51 -18.26 62.13
C ASN A 571 -56.03 -17.08 62.97
N LEU A 572 -56.52 -16.99 64.21
CA LEU A 572 -56.21 -15.90 65.14
C LEU A 572 -54.71 -15.70 65.37
N LEU A 573 -53.91 -16.78 65.41
CA LEU A 573 -52.47 -16.72 65.62
C LEU A 573 -51.76 -15.94 64.50
N ARG A 574 -52.19 -16.11 63.24
CA ARG A 574 -51.65 -15.35 62.12
C ARG A 574 -52.07 -13.88 62.15
N LEU A 575 -53.27 -13.60 62.64
CA LEU A 575 -53.82 -12.25 62.70
C LEU A 575 -53.17 -11.38 63.78
N GLN A 576 -52.70 -11.97 64.89
CA GLN A 576 -52.10 -11.24 66.02
C GLN A 576 -51.03 -10.22 65.59
N LYS A 577 -50.21 -10.55 64.59
CA LYS A 577 -49.12 -9.66 64.12
C LYS A 577 -49.59 -8.31 63.57
N HIS A 578 -50.87 -8.21 63.16
CA HIS A 578 -51.46 -6.98 62.61
C HIS A 578 -52.20 -6.15 63.67
N PHE A 579 -52.52 -6.70 64.85
CA PHE A 579 -53.30 -5.99 65.89
C PHE A 579 -52.60 -4.74 66.40
N LYS A 580 -51.28 -4.80 66.61
CA LYS A 580 -50.45 -3.65 66.97
C LYS A 580 -50.51 -2.47 65.98
N LYS A 581 -50.92 -2.72 64.72
CA LYS A 581 -51.09 -1.68 63.70
C LYS A 581 -52.51 -1.09 63.71
N MET A 582 -53.52 -1.87 64.12
CA MET A 582 -54.93 -1.46 64.13
C MET A 582 -55.40 -0.84 65.45
N PHE A 583 -54.77 -1.22 66.56
CA PHE A 583 -55.18 -0.82 67.91
C PHE A 583 -53.99 -0.23 68.66
N ALA A 584 -54.18 0.98 69.20
CA ALA A 584 -53.24 1.54 70.17
C ALA A 584 -53.39 0.80 71.51
N GLY A 585 -52.29 0.31 72.07
CA GLY A 585 -52.27 -0.38 73.36
C GLY A 585 -52.63 -1.87 73.32
N VAL A 586 -53.09 -2.42 72.19
CA VAL A 586 -53.36 -3.86 72.04
C VAL A 586 -52.28 -4.48 71.17
N HIS A 587 -51.51 -5.41 71.74
CA HIS A 587 -50.46 -6.13 71.04
C HIS A 587 -50.96 -7.48 70.50
N ALA A 588 -51.70 -8.23 71.31
CA ALA A 588 -52.21 -9.55 70.97
C ALA A 588 -53.60 -9.81 71.57
N LEU A 589 -54.25 -10.86 71.08
CA LEU A 589 -55.50 -11.38 71.63
C LEU A 589 -55.19 -12.58 72.53
N ILE A 590 -55.85 -12.67 73.68
CA ILE A 590 -55.81 -13.85 74.55
C ILE A 590 -56.78 -14.87 73.97
N ILE A 591 -56.25 -16.00 73.50
CA ILE A 591 -57.01 -17.10 72.88
C ILE A 591 -57.22 -18.19 73.93
N ASN A 592 -58.43 -18.74 74.02
CA ASN A 592 -58.74 -19.79 74.98
C ASN A 592 -57.92 -21.06 74.72
N GLU A 593 -57.32 -21.63 75.76
CA GLU A 593 -56.46 -22.82 75.66
C GLU A 593 -57.22 -24.08 75.21
N ASN A 594 -58.52 -24.17 75.51
CA ASN A 594 -59.37 -25.32 75.18
C ASN A 594 -60.10 -25.17 73.83
N ASP A 595 -60.40 -23.94 73.41
CA ASP A 595 -61.00 -23.65 72.09
C ASP A 595 -60.33 -22.44 71.42
N GLN A 596 -59.49 -22.70 70.43
CA GLN A 596 -58.77 -21.67 69.66
C GLN A 596 -59.68 -20.73 68.85
N THR A 597 -60.99 -20.91 68.90
CA THR A 597 -61.99 -20.02 68.28
C THR A 597 -62.64 -19.04 69.27
N LEU A 598 -62.24 -19.06 70.53
CA LEU A 598 -62.70 -18.12 71.56
C LEU A 598 -61.61 -17.10 71.90
N ILE A 599 -61.98 -15.83 71.88
CA ILE A 599 -61.15 -14.71 72.31
C ILE A 599 -61.59 -14.35 73.73
N ASP A 600 -60.70 -14.58 74.70
CA ASP A 600 -60.93 -14.37 76.13
C ASP A 600 -60.50 -12.99 76.61
N GLY A 601 -59.72 -12.25 75.82
CA GLY A 601 -59.22 -10.94 76.23
C GLY A 601 -58.19 -10.34 75.28
N ILE A 602 -57.54 -9.28 75.75
CA ILE A 602 -56.45 -8.59 75.05
C ILE A 602 -55.19 -8.55 75.91
N GLN A 603 -54.05 -8.50 75.24
CA GLN A 603 -52.74 -8.35 75.85
C GLN A 603 -52.03 -7.11 75.30
N SER A 604 -51.44 -6.30 76.19
CA SER A 604 -50.63 -5.13 75.83
C SER A 604 -49.21 -5.52 75.43
N LYS A 605 -48.39 -4.55 75.00
CA LYS A 605 -46.99 -4.81 74.65
C LYS A 605 -46.14 -5.07 75.89
N GLU A 606 -46.56 -4.50 77.01
CA GLU A 606 -45.92 -4.58 78.33
C GLU A 606 -46.28 -5.88 79.07
N GLY A 607 -47.20 -6.68 78.51
CA GLY A 607 -47.65 -7.95 79.08
C GLY A 607 -48.89 -7.85 79.97
N GLU A 608 -49.54 -6.68 80.01
CA GLU A 608 -50.81 -6.50 80.72
C GLU A 608 -51.93 -7.29 80.03
N GLU A 609 -52.71 -8.04 80.79
CA GLU A 609 -53.79 -8.88 80.30
C GLU A 609 -55.15 -8.41 80.81
N VAL A 610 -56.03 -8.03 79.90
CA VAL A 610 -57.41 -7.65 80.22
C VAL A 610 -58.35 -8.71 79.68
N LYS A 611 -58.92 -9.52 80.58
CA LYS A 611 -59.92 -10.55 80.24
C LYS A 611 -61.28 -9.92 79.99
N PHE A 612 -61.93 -10.32 78.90
CA PHE A 612 -63.28 -9.88 78.56
C PHE A 612 -64.32 -10.50 79.49
N PHE A 613 -65.38 -9.75 79.79
CA PHE A 613 -66.52 -10.28 80.53
C PHE A 613 -67.33 -11.27 79.68
N ASN A 614 -67.43 -11.01 78.38
CA ASN A 614 -68.06 -11.91 77.42
C ASN A 614 -67.02 -12.37 76.38
N PRO A 615 -66.56 -13.63 76.43
CA PRO A 615 -65.69 -14.18 75.39
C PRO A 615 -66.33 -14.11 74.01
N ILE A 616 -65.54 -13.81 72.98
CA ILE A 616 -66.03 -13.64 71.60
C ILE A 616 -65.67 -14.87 70.77
N SER A 617 -66.68 -15.53 70.19
CA SER A 617 -66.49 -16.70 69.33
C SER A 617 -66.40 -16.34 67.85
N ILE A 618 -65.30 -16.68 67.19
CA ILE A 618 -65.18 -16.55 65.72
C ILE A 618 -66.03 -17.59 64.97
N LYS A 619 -66.43 -18.71 65.60
CA LYS A 619 -67.38 -19.67 65.00
C LYS A 619 -68.77 -19.07 64.86
N GLN A 620 -69.21 -18.31 65.87
CA GLN A 620 -70.51 -17.66 65.85
C GLN A 620 -70.55 -16.46 64.89
N TYR A 621 -69.40 -15.79 64.70
CA TYR A 621 -69.25 -14.62 63.84
C TYR A 621 -68.14 -14.88 62.81
N PRO A 622 -68.44 -15.61 61.71
CA PRO A 622 -67.42 -16.06 60.76
C PRO A 622 -66.82 -14.92 59.92
N ASN A 623 -67.51 -13.78 59.80
CA ASN A 623 -66.98 -12.63 59.08
C ASN A 623 -66.01 -11.84 59.96
N ILE A 624 -64.82 -11.54 59.43
CA ILE A 624 -63.76 -10.83 60.16
C ILE A 624 -64.21 -9.47 60.69
N ASN A 625 -65.02 -8.76 59.93
CA ASN A 625 -65.52 -7.44 60.32
C ASN A 625 -66.45 -7.52 61.54
N ASP A 626 -67.24 -8.59 61.64
CA ASP A 626 -68.25 -8.74 62.68
C ASP A 626 -67.62 -9.03 64.03
N TRP A 627 -66.66 -9.96 64.08
CA TRP A 627 -65.99 -10.28 65.34
C TRP A 627 -64.99 -9.20 65.75
N LEU A 628 -64.30 -8.53 64.82
CA LEU A 628 -63.42 -7.39 65.15
C LEU A 628 -64.20 -6.20 65.72
N THR A 629 -65.37 -5.89 65.15
CA THR A 629 -66.25 -4.84 65.69
C THR A 629 -66.74 -5.20 67.10
N ARG A 630 -66.96 -6.49 67.38
CA ARG A 630 -67.32 -6.97 68.72
C ARG A 630 -66.15 -6.88 69.68
N VAL A 631 -64.94 -7.24 69.26
CA VAL A 631 -63.72 -7.09 70.07
C VAL A 631 -63.56 -5.62 70.46
N GLU A 632 -63.68 -4.69 69.51
CA GLU A 632 -63.60 -3.25 69.81
C GLU A 632 -64.64 -2.79 70.83
N LYS A 633 -65.90 -3.22 70.66
CA LYS A 633 -66.99 -2.90 71.60
C LYS A 633 -66.74 -3.53 72.97
N GLU A 634 -66.31 -4.78 73.03
CA GLU A 634 -66.09 -5.51 74.29
C GLU A 634 -64.87 -4.98 75.04
N ILE A 635 -63.82 -4.50 74.36
CA ILE A 635 -62.72 -3.75 75.00
C ILE A 635 -63.29 -2.54 75.74
N SER A 636 -64.10 -1.73 75.06
CA SER A 636 -64.69 -0.52 75.65
C SER A 636 -65.66 -0.86 76.80
N LEU A 637 -66.49 -1.88 76.64
CA LEU A 637 -67.43 -2.35 77.68
C LEU A 637 -66.71 -2.96 78.89
N THR A 638 -65.65 -3.73 78.66
CA THR A 638 -64.86 -4.36 79.71
C THR A 638 -64.16 -3.31 80.55
N LEU A 639 -63.49 -2.33 79.91
CA LEU A 639 -62.86 -1.23 80.62
C LEU A 639 -63.89 -0.37 81.38
N ALA A 640 -65.06 -0.09 80.79
CA ALA A 640 -66.13 0.63 81.48
C ALA A 640 -66.68 -0.13 82.70
N LYS A 641 -66.84 -1.46 82.59
CA LYS A 641 -67.27 -2.31 83.71
C LYS A 641 -66.20 -2.41 84.81
N LEU A 642 -64.93 -2.59 84.45
CA LEU A 642 -63.82 -2.59 85.40
C LEU A 642 -63.74 -1.27 86.15
N LEU A 643 -63.90 -0.14 85.46
CA LEU A 643 -63.98 1.18 86.10
C LEU A 643 -65.20 1.29 87.04
N ALA A 644 -66.37 0.81 86.61
CA ALA A 644 -67.56 0.82 87.45
C ALA A 644 -67.43 -0.09 88.69
N GLN A 645 -66.65 -1.17 88.61
CA GLN A 645 -66.35 -2.05 89.74
C GLN A 645 -65.26 -1.48 90.66
N SER A 646 -64.26 -0.79 90.10
CA SER A 646 -63.13 -0.24 90.85
C SER A 646 -63.54 0.96 91.72
N ILE A 647 -64.47 1.81 91.25
CA ILE A 647 -64.89 3.02 91.98
C ILE A 647 -65.52 2.72 93.35
N PRO A 648 -66.53 1.83 93.50
CA PRO A 648 -67.09 1.50 94.81
C PRO A 648 -66.07 0.87 95.77
N GLN A 649 -65.16 0.04 95.24
CA GLN A 649 -64.10 -0.59 96.01
C GLN A 649 -63.11 0.46 96.54
N LEU A 650 -62.70 1.40 95.69
CA LEU A 650 -61.85 2.54 96.07
C LEU A 650 -62.53 3.43 97.12
N LEU A 651 -63.81 3.75 96.95
CA LEU A 651 -64.58 4.53 97.93
C LEU A 651 -64.70 3.82 99.28
N THR A 652 -64.72 2.50 99.30
CA THR A 652 -64.76 1.69 100.52
C THR A 652 -63.40 1.71 101.23
N ILE A 653 -62.31 1.55 100.47
CA ILE A 653 -60.93 1.65 100.98
C ILE A 653 -60.64 3.07 101.50
N GLN A 654 -61.11 4.12 100.79
CA GLN A 654 -60.95 5.51 101.22
C GLN A 654 -61.66 5.81 102.56
N ARG A 655 -62.77 5.12 102.84
CA ARG A 655 -63.46 5.21 104.15
C ARG A 655 -62.72 4.47 105.27
N ASN A 656 -61.89 3.48 104.94
CA ASN A 656 -61.11 2.65 105.86
C ASN A 656 -59.60 2.84 105.64
N LEU A 657 -59.08 4.04 105.93
CA LEU A 657 -57.69 4.47 105.69
C LEU A 657 -56.57 3.65 106.38
N THR A 658 -56.91 2.69 107.23
CA THR A 658 -55.96 1.83 107.96
C THR A 658 -55.56 0.57 107.20
N ASP A 659 -56.32 0.15 106.16
CA ASP A 659 -56.05 -1.09 105.42
C ASP A 659 -55.17 -0.84 104.18
N LYS A 660 -53.86 -0.76 104.42
CA LYS A 660 -52.87 -0.59 103.35
C LYS A 660 -52.84 -1.79 102.40
N GLN A 661 -53.12 -2.99 102.89
CA GLN A 661 -53.08 -4.20 102.08
C GLN A 661 -54.23 -4.19 101.06
N ALA A 662 -55.45 -3.85 101.49
CA ALA A 662 -56.60 -3.72 100.59
C ALA A 662 -56.38 -2.65 99.49
N PHE A 663 -55.64 -1.57 99.78
CA PHE A 663 -55.28 -0.58 98.77
C PHE A 663 -54.25 -1.11 97.76
N ILE A 664 -53.23 -1.83 98.23
CA ILE A 664 -52.23 -2.47 97.35
C ILE A 664 -52.91 -3.53 96.47
N ASP A 665 -53.76 -4.38 97.04
CA ASP A 665 -54.49 -5.40 96.29
C ASP A 665 -55.43 -4.77 95.24
N TRP A 666 -56.02 -3.60 95.53
CA TRP A 666 -56.81 -2.84 94.56
C TRP A 666 -55.95 -2.23 93.45
N LEU A 667 -54.76 -1.71 93.78
CA LEU A 667 -53.81 -1.22 92.79
C LEU A 667 -53.40 -2.36 91.85
N ASP A 668 -52.94 -3.49 92.40
CA ASP A 668 -52.52 -4.66 91.61
C ASP A 668 -53.65 -5.23 90.73
N GLN A 669 -54.92 -4.98 91.08
CA GLN A 669 -56.09 -5.46 90.33
C GLN A 669 -56.56 -4.52 89.20
N TYR A 670 -56.38 -3.20 89.32
CA TYR A 670 -56.99 -2.23 88.38
C TYR A 670 -56.02 -1.19 87.80
N GLN A 671 -54.77 -1.13 88.26
CA GLN A 671 -53.75 -0.17 87.83
C GLN A 671 -52.46 -0.89 87.43
#